data_AF-A0A6P2GNY9-F1
#
_entry.id   AF-A0A6P2GNY9-F1
#
_cell.length_a   1.000
_cell.length_b   1.000
_cell.length_c   1.000
_cell.angle_alpha   90.00
_cell.angle_beta   90.00
_cell.angle_gamma   90.00
#
_symmetry.space_group_name_H-M   'P 1'
#
loop_
_entity.id
_entity.type
_entity.pdbx_description
1 polymer ?
#
loop_
_entity_poly.entity_id
_entity_poly.type
_entity_poly.pdbx_seq_one_letter_code
_entity_poly.pdbx_strand_id
1 'polypeptide(L)'
;MSDVMKQFQLNSYLFGGNASYVEELYDAYLNNPASVPENWREYFDALQNVPATDGSNANDVAHFPIVESFAERAKANAFIPRESTTNLAAARKQVHVQSLISAYRFLGSQWANLDPLKRRERPAIPELEPAFYDFSEGDLDQTYSASNLYFGFDQASLRDIVKGLRDTYCGTIGAEYMYISDPEQKRWWQERLESTRATPNFSADEKKHILNRLTAAEGLERYLHTKYVGQKRFSLEGGESFIAAMDEVVQHSGKRGVQEIIIGMAHRGRLNVLVNTLGKMPADLFAEFEGKHVDDLPAGDVKYHKGFSSDVSTEGGPVHLSLAFNPSHLEIVNPVVEGSAKARMDRRGDEDGLQVLPVQIHGDAAFAGQGVVMETLNLAQTRGYGTHGTLHIVINNQIGFTTSDPRDARSTLYCTDVVKMIEAPVLHVNGDDPEAVVLAIQIAIDYRMQFHKDVVIDIVCFRKLGHNEQDTPAVTQPLMYKKIAQHPGTRALYAEKLVQQGVISAEDADNFVKAYRKAMDDGHHTVDPVLSNYKSKYAVDWVPFLNRKWTDAADTAVPLAELKRLGERITTVPENFKVHPLVERVINDRRNMARGDQPLDWGMGEHLAFASLVASGYSVRLTGQDSGRGTFTHRHAVLHDQNRERWNDGTYVPLQNIAEGQAKFTVIDSVLSEEAVLGFEYGYSTAEPNTLVLWEAQFGDFVNGAQVVIDQFISSGEVKWGRVSGLTMLLPHGYEGQGPEHSSTRIERFLQLCADHNMQVVQPTTPAQIFHLLRRQMIRLFRKPLIVATPKSLLRHKEAVSDLSELAKGSFQPVLGETDGGIDAKKVKRVVACSGRVYYDLVAHRREAKANDVAIIRIEQLYPFAHKQFEAEMKKYENATEVVWVQDEPQNQGPWFYVEHHLKEGMKEGQKLAYSGRPASASPAVGYYAKHYEQQKALIEGAFGRLKSASIAK
;
A
#
# COMPACT_ATOMS: atom_id res chain seq x y z
N MET A 1 -75.52 14.24 -92.86
CA MET A 1 -74.94 14.67 -91.56
C MET A 1 -73.83 13.70 -91.25
N SER A 2 -72.57 14.18 -91.26
CA SER A 2 -71.40 13.32 -91.03
C SER A 2 -71.45 12.72 -89.63
N ASP A 3 -70.96 11.49 -89.48
CA ASP A 3 -70.92 10.72 -88.22
C ASP A 3 -70.33 11.50 -87.04
N VAL A 4 -69.44 12.46 -87.33
CA VAL A 4 -68.86 13.39 -86.36
C VAL A 4 -69.93 14.19 -85.62
N MET A 5 -70.99 14.64 -86.29
CA MET A 5 -72.04 15.47 -85.68
C MET A 5 -73.00 14.64 -84.80
N LYS A 6 -73.21 13.36 -85.12
CA LYS A 6 -73.96 12.41 -84.28
C LYS A 6 -73.16 12.00 -83.03
N GLN A 7 -71.85 11.76 -83.17
CA GLN A 7 -70.98 11.50 -82.02
C GLN A 7 -70.88 12.73 -81.09
N PHE A 8 -70.87 13.95 -81.64
CA PHE A 8 -70.87 15.17 -80.83
C PHE A 8 -72.16 15.34 -80.02
N GLN A 9 -73.32 14.97 -80.56
CA GLN A 9 -74.58 14.99 -79.81
C GLN A 9 -74.63 13.89 -78.74
N LEU A 10 -74.18 12.67 -79.08
CA LEU A 10 -74.17 11.52 -78.16
C LEU A 10 -73.23 11.71 -76.96
N ASN A 11 -72.13 12.45 -77.11
CA ASN A 11 -71.14 12.65 -76.04
C ASN A 11 -71.15 14.09 -75.49
N SER A 12 -72.17 14.89 -75.83
CA SER A 12 -72.24 16.30 -75.43
C SER A 12 -72.27 16.52 -73.91
N TYR A 13 -72.74 15.53 -73.14
CA TYR A 13 -72.73 15.58 -71.67
C TYR A 13 -71.33 15.39 -71.06
N LEU A 14 -70.36 14.83 -71.79
CA LEU A 14 -68.95 14.67 -71.40
C LEU A 14 -68.08 15.87 -71.81
N PHE A 15 -68.68 16.94 -72.34
CA PHE A 15 -67.94 18.13 -72.77
C PHE A 15 -67.36 18.88 -71.56
N GLY A 16 -66.18 19.49 -71.71
CA GLY A 16 -65.35 19.98 -70.59
C GLY A 16 -66.01 20.94 -69.59
N GLY A 17 -67.12 21.58 -69.95
CA GLY A 17 -67.92 22.39 -69.01
C GLY A 17 -68.65 21.58 -67.93
N ASN A 18 -68.88 20.28 -68.14
CA ASN A 18 -69.50 19.35 -67.19
C ASN A 18 -68.48 18.43 -66.49
N ALA A 19 -67.18 18.61 -66.74
CA ALA A 19 -66.14 17.70 -66.27
C ALA A 19 -66.20 17.47 -64.76
N SER A 20 -66.36 18.54 -63.97
CA SER A 20 -66.43 18.47 -62.51
C SER A 20 -67.64 17.67 -62.01
N TYR A 21 -68.79 17.80 -62.68
CA TYR A 21 -70.00 17.05 -62.32
C TYR A 21 -69.88 15.57 -62.66
N VAL A 22 -69.25 15.24 -63.79
CA VAL A 22 -68.99 13.85 -64.19
C VAL A 22 -67.91 13.22 -63.30
N GLU A 23 -66.89 13.97 -62.89
CA GLU A 23 -65.87 13.54 -61.92
C GLU A 23 -66.49 13.25 -60.55
N GLU A 24 -67.37 14.12 -60.04
CA GLU A 24 -68.10 13.89 -58.77
C GLU A 24 -69.01 12.66 -58.84
N LEU A 25 -69.71 12.46 -59.97
CA LEU A 25 -70.50 11.26 -60.21
C LEU A 25 -69.63 10.00 -60.29
N TYR A 26 -68.45 10.09 -60.91
CA TYR A 26 -67.54 8.96 -61.01
C TYR A 26 -66.90 8.61 -59.66
N ASP A 27 -66.50 9.60 -58.87
CA ASP A 27 -66.02 9.39 -57.50
C ASP A 27 -67.11 8.79 -56.59
N ALA A 28 -68.37 9.21 -56.73
CA ALA A 28 -69.49 8.60 -56.04
C ALA A 28 -69.71 7.13 -56.47
N TYR A 29 -69.56 6.84 -57.76
CA TYR A 29 -69.58 5.49 -58.31
C TYR A 29 -68.44 4.62 -57.76
N LEU A 30 -67.20 5.13 -57.70
CA LEU A 30 -66.04 4.40 -57.17
C LEU A 30 -66.19 4.07 -55.67
N ASN A 31 -66.87 4.94 -54.91
CA ASN A 31 -67.20 4.68 -53.51
C ASN A 31 -68.37 3.68 -53.37
N ASN A 32 -69.43 3.84 -54.17
CA ASN A 32 -70.56 2.93 -54.21
C ASN A 32 -71.29 3.01 -55.58
N PRO A 33 -71.18 1.98 -56.46
CA PRO A 33 -71.83 1.99 -57.76
C PRO A 33 -73.36 2.17 -57.70
N ALA A 34 -73.99 1.74 -56.60
CA ALA A 34 -75.43 1.88 -56.40
C ALA A 34 -75.89 3.34 -56.20
N SER A 35 -74.96 4.25 -55.88
CA SER A 35 -75.26 5.65 -55.55
C SER A 35 -75.51 6.55 -56.77
N VAL A 36 -75.17 6.08 -57.97
CA VAL A 36 -75.42 6.78 -59.23
C VAL A 36 -76.59 6.18 -60.01
N PRO A 37 -77.29 6.99 -60.83
CA PRO A 37 -78.35 6.51 -61.72
C PRO A 37 -77.87 5.40 -62.66
N GLU A 38 -78.78 4.50 -63.05
CA GLU A 38 -78.47 3.28 -63.83
C GLU A 38 -77.74 3.57 -65.14
N ASN A 39 -78.12 4.62 -65.86
CA ASN A 39 -77.47 5.04 -67.10
C ASN A 39 -76.00 5.49 -66.91
N TRP A 40 -75.65 6.02 -65.74
CA TRP A 40 -74.27 6.39 -65.40
C TRP A 40 -73.48 5.20 -64.86
N ARG A 41 -74.14 4.29 -64.14
CA ARG A 41 -73.54 3.04 -63.69
C ARG A 41 -73.09 2.19 -64.87
N GLU A 42 -73.95 1.98 -65.86
CA GLU A 42 -73.59 1.23 -67.08
C GLU A 42 -72.42 1.88 -67.84
N TYR A 43 -72.39 3.22 -67.89
CA TYR A 43 -71.30 3.97 -68.52
C TYR A 43 -69.96 3.79 -67.76
N PHE A 44 -69.98 3.86 -66.43
CA PHE A 44 -68.78 3.70 -65.60
C PHE A 44 -68.32 2.25 -65.43
N ASP A 45 -69.25 1.27 -65.43
CA ASP A 45 -68.94 -0.16 -65.51
C ASP A 45 -68.19 -0.47 -66.82
N ALA A 46 -68.62 0.13 -67.94
CA ALA A 46 -67.91 0.01 -69.21
C ALA A 46 -66.52 0.68 -69.16
N LEU A 47 -66.38 1.80 -68.45
CA LEU A 47 -65.12 2.53 -68.28
C LEU A 47 -64.07 1.72 -67.50
N GLN A 48 -64.48 0.98 -66.46
CA GLN A 48 -63.61 0.10 -65.66
C GLN A 48 -63.01 -1.07 -66.46
N ASN A 49 -63.60 -1.39 -67.62
CA ASN A 49 -63.11 -2.44 -68.52
C ASN A 49 -62.18 -1.90 -69.62
N VAL A 50 -61.89 -0.60 -69.63
CA VAL A 50 -60.91 0.01 -70.53
C VAL A 50 -59.52 -0.06 -69.88
N PRO A 51 -58.47 -0.54 -70.56
CA PRO A 51 -57.12 -0.58 -70.01
C PRO A 51 -56.64 0.81 -69.58
N ALA A 52 -56.00 0.91 -68.41
CA ALA A 52 -55.42 2.17 -67.94
C ALA A 52 -54.41 2.72 -68.96
N THR A 53 -54.39 4.04 -69.15
CA THR A 53 -53.55 4.71 -70.15
C THR A 53 -52.04 4.59 -69.88
N ASP A 54 -51.66 4.20 -68.66
CA ASP A 54 -50.29 3.92 -68.23
C ASP A 54 -49.89 2.42 -68.32
N GLY A 55 -50.81 1.56 -68.75
CA GLY A 55 -50.60 0.12 -68.91
C GLY A 55 -50.71 -0.71 -67.63
N SER A 56 -51.21 -0.12 -66.52
CA SER A 56 -51.46 -0.84 -65.27
C SER A 56 -52.86 -1.49 -65.21
N ASN A 57 -53.00 -2.52 -64.36
CA ASN A 57 -54.29 -3.16 -64.03
C ASN A 57 -54.85 -2.64 -62.69
N ALA A 58 -54.52 -1.42 -62.30
CA ALA A 58 -55.01 -0.83 -61.05
C ALA A 58 -56.41 -0.24 -61.26
N ASN A 59 -57.34 -0.53 -60.34
CA ASN A 59 -58.66 0.08 -60.35
C ASN A 59 -58.54 1.56 -59.92
N ASP A 60 -59.34 2.44 -60.53
CA ASP A 60 -59.44 3.84 -60.12
C ASP A 60 -59.90 3.95 -58.65
N VAL A 61 -59.38 4.96 -57.93
CA VAL A 61 -59.69 5.23 -56.52
C VAL A 61 -60.42 6.57 -56.43
N ALA A 62 -61.39 6.70 -55.53
CA ALA A 62 -62.12 7.97 -55.35
C ALA A 62 -61.17 9.09 -54.87
N HIS A 63 -61.13 10.23 -55.58
CA HIS A 63 -60.23 11.34 -55.31
C HIS A 63 -60.79 12.33 -54.27
N PHE A 64 -62.11 12.47 -54.18
CA PHE A 64 -62.78 13.41 -53.28
C PHE A 64 -62.36 13.31 -51.80
N PRO A 65 -62.22 12.12 -51.17
CA PRO A 65 -61.77 12.01 -49.78
C PRO A 65 -60.34 12.53 -49.57
N ILE A 66 -59.49 12.38 -50.58
CA ILE A 66 -58.11 12.85 -50.55
C ILE A 66 -58.10 14.38 -50.66
N VAL A 67 -58.83 14.93 -51.63
CA VAL A 67 -58.98 16.38 -51.83
C VAL A 67 -59.61 17.06 -50.62
N GLU A 68 -60.64 16.45 -50.01
CA GLU A 68 -61.26 16.92 -48.78
C GLU A 68 -60.26 16.91 -47.62
N SER A 69 -59.43 15.87 -47.48
CA SER A 69 -58.35 15.85 -46.47
C SER A 69 -57.32 16.97 -46.68
N PHE A 70 -57.01 17.34 -47.93
CA PHE A 70 -56.13 18.46 -48.24
C PHE A 70 -56.80 19.82 -48.01
N ALA A 71 -58.10 19.94 -48.31
CA ALA A 71 -58.88 21.14 -48.05
C ALA A 71 -59.09 21.40 -46.54
N GLU A 72 -59.31 20.35 -45.74
CA GLU A 72 -59.33 20.43 -44.28
C GLU A 72 -57.97 20.82 -43.71
N ARG A 73 -56.87 20.25 -44.23
CA ARG A 73 -55.49 20.64 -43.85
C ARG A 73 -55.16 22.09 -44.23
N ALA A 74 -55.70 22.59 -45.34
CA ALA A 74 -55.56 23.98 -45.75
C ALA A 74 -56.37 24.93 -44.86
N LYS A 75 -57.61 24.56 -44.47
CA LYS A 75 -58.42 25.31 -43.48
C LYS A 75 -57.80 25.31 -42.07
N ALA A 76 -57.04 24.28 -41.72
CA ALA A 76 -56.30 24.18 -40.45
C ALA A 76 -54.97 24.97 -40.41
N ASN A 77 -54.64 25.75 -41.45
CA ASN A 77 -53.41 26.57 -41.53
C ASN A 77 -52.10 25.76 -41.34
N ALA A 78 -52.08 24.49 -41.78
CA ALA A 78 -50.98 23.55 -41.55
C ALA A 78 -49.85 23.58 -42.61
N PHE A 79 -49.64 24.71 -43.30
CA PHE A 79 -48.53 24.92 -44.27
C PHE A 79 -47.54 26.01 -43.85
N ILE A 80 -47.46 26.30 -42.55
CA ILE A 80 -46.24 26.90 -41.98
C ILE A 80 -45.37 25.71 -41.55
N PRO A 81 -44.12 25.57 -42.03
CA PRO A 81 -43.18 24.69 -41.36
C PRO A 81 -42.97 25.24 -39.95
N ARG A 82 -43.74 24.76 -38.98
CA ARG A 82 -43.35 24.83 -37.59
C ARG A 82 -42.13 23.93 -37.48
N GLU A 83 -40.93 24.51 -37.51
CA GLU A 83 -39.82 23.89 -36.80
C GLU A 83 -40.35 23.54 -35.41
N SER A 84 -40.32 22.26 -35.05
CA SER A 84 -40.85 21.79 -33.78
C SER A 84 -39.95 22.28 -32.64
N THR A 85 -40.13 23.52 -32.19
CA THR A 85 -39.52 24.07 -30.99
C THR A 85 -39.82 23.21 -29.75
N THR A 86 -40.93 22.47 -29.77
CA THR A 86 -41.31 21.47 -28.76
C THR A 86 -40.32 20.30 -28.63
N ASN A 87 -39.72 19.81 -29.72
CA ASN A 87 -38.74 18.71 -29.63
C ASN A 87 -37.40 19.16 -29.06
N LEU A 88 -36.94 20.38 -29.39
CA LEU A 88 -35.68 20.92 -28.86
C LEU A 88 -35.78 21.27 -27.37
N ALA A 89 -36.92 21.81 -26.93
CA ALA A 89 -37.14 22.10 -25.51
C ALA A 89 -37.20 20.81 -24.66
N ALA A 90 -37.91 19.78 -25.15
CA ALA A 90 -37.95 18.46 -24.49
C ALA A 90 -36.58 17.77 -24.49
N ALA A 91 -35.85 17.81 -25.62
CA ALA A 91 -34.49 17.28 -25.71
C ALA A 91 -33.53 18.02 -24.79
N ARG A 92 -33.63 19.35 -24.67
CA ARG A 92 -32.84 20.16 -23.74
C ARG A 92 -33.10 19.73 -22.29
N LYS A 93 -34.37 19.59 -21.89
CA LYS A 93 -34.72 19.10 -20.54
C LYS A 93 -34.19 17.68 -20.31
N GLN A 94 -34.23 16.81 -21.31
CA GLN A 94 -33.63 15.48 -21.20
C GLN A 94 -32.10 15.52 -20.98
N VAL A 95 -31.38 16.43 -21.65
CA VAL A 95 -29.94 16.66 -21.41
C VAL A 95 -29.71 17.20 -19.99
N HIS A 96 -30.55 18.13 -19.53
CA HIS A 96 -30.51 18.65 -18.16
C HIS A 96 -30.72 17.56 -17.11
N VAL A 97 -31.60 16.57 -17.35
CA VAL A 97 -31.72 15.38 -16.48
C VAL A 97 -30.39 14.62 -16.39
N GLN A 98 -29.69 14.42 -17.51
CA GLN A 98 -28.39 13.75 -17.50
C GLN A 98 -27.31 14.57 -16.76
N SER A 99 -27.32 15.90 -16.92
CA SER A 99 -26.45 16.80 -16.15
C SER A 99 -26.73 16.73 -14.65
N LEU A 100 -28.00 16.69 -14.26
CA LEU A 100 -28.43 16.54 -12.86
C LEU A 100 -27.97 15.18 -12.30
N ILE A 101 -28.18 14.08 -13.02
CA ILE A 101 -27.69 12.74 -12.63
C ILE A 101 -26.17 12.78 -12.40
N SER A 102 -25.42 13.36 -13.34
CA SER A 102 -23.98 13.53 -13.21
C SER A 102 -23.61 14.35 -11.98
N ALA A 103 -24.30 15.47 -11.72
CA ALA A 103 -24.05 16.30 -10.56
C ALA A 103 -24.22 15.54 -9.24
N TYR A 104 -25.27 14.73 -9.09
CA TYR A 104 -25.46 13.88 -7.90
C TYR A 104 -24.34 12.84 -7.74
N ARG A 105 -23.90 12.20 -8.83
CA ARG A 105 -22.78 11.24 -8.80
C ARG A 105 -21.45 11.87 -8.39
N PHE A 106 -21.22 13.15 -8.72
CA PHE A 106 -19.97 13.86 -8.40
C PHE A 106 -20.01 14.62 -7.06
N LEU A 107 -21.14 15.22 -6.72
CA LEU A 107 -21.26 16.20 -5.62
C LEU A 107 -22.17 15.72 -4.48
N GLY A 108 -22.91 14.63 -4.66
CA GLY A 108 -23.88 14.15 -3.67
C GLY A 108 -23.27 13.88 -2.30
N SER A 109 -22.04 13.36 -2.26
CA SER A 109 -21.29 13.12 -1.01
C SER A 109 -21.11 14.37 -0.15
N GLN A 110 -21.07 15.57 -0.75
CA GLN A 110 -20.93 16.83 -0.01
C GLN A 110 -22.24 17.25 0.69
N TRP A 111 -23.37 16.70 0.25
CA TRP A 111 -24.69 16.96 0.84
C TRP A 111 -25.22 15.77 1.66
N ALA A 112 -24.51 14.63 1.64
CA ALA A 112 -24.85 13.45 2.40
C ALA A 112 -24.90 13.69 3.92
N ASN A 113 -25.74 12.93 4.61
CA ASN A 113 -25.95 13.02 6.05
C ASN A 113 -24.86 12.25 6.83
N LEU A 114 -23.63 12.76 6.79
CA LEU A 114 -22.45 12.04 7.29
C LEU A 114 -22.11 12.31 8.76
N ASP A 115 -22.28 13.53 9.26
CA ASP A 115 -21.87 13.92 10.62
C ASP A 115 -22.91 13.49 11.68
N PRO A 116 -22.59 12.54 12.58
CA PRO A 116 -23.48 12.13 13.69
C PRO A 116 -23.90 13.32 14.57
N LEU A 117 -23.00 14.28 14.76
CA LEU A 117 -23.20 15.42 15.65
C LEU A 117 -23.98 16.57 15.00
N LYS A 118 -24.23 16.51 13.68
CA LYS A 118 -24.91 17.53 12.87
C LYS A 118 -24.39 18.95 13.15
N ARG A 119 -23.06 19.10 13.19
CA ARG A 119 -22.38 20.37 13.50
C ARG A 119 -22.12 21.21 12.26
N ARG A 120 -21.91 20.57 11.12
CA ARG A 120 -21.67 21.27 9.85
C ARG A 120 -23.00 21.63 9.20
N GLU A 121 -23.12 22.89 8.81
CA GLU A 121 -24.20 23.32 7.94
C GLU A 121 -24.05 22.64 6.58
N ARG A 122 -25.17 22.20 6.00
CA ARG A 122 -25.14 21.61 4.66
C ARG A 122 -24.86 22.73 3.64
N PRO A 123 -23.86 22.58 2.77
CA PRO A 123 -23.57 23.58 1.76
C PRO A 123 -24.76 23.72 0.79
N ALA A 124 -25.01 24.93 0.33
CA ALA A 124 -25.91 25.16 -0.79
C ALA A 124 -25.15 24.81 -2.08
N ILE A 125 -25.57 23.74 -2.77
CA ILE A 125 -24.98 23.27 -4.02
C ILE A 125 -26.03 23.42 -5.12
N PRO A 126 -26.01 24.52 -5.89
CA PRO A 126 -27.00 24.78 -6.93
C PRO A 126 -27.16 23.64 -7.93
N GLU A 127 -26.07 22.95 -8.27
CA GLU A 127 -26.02 21.83 -9.21
C GLU A 127 -26.82 20.59 -8.73
N LEU A 128 -27.21 20.51 -7.46
CA LEU A 128 -28.09 19.44 -6.96
C LEU A 128 -29.58 19.82 -6.98
N GLU A 129 -29.90 21.07 -7.30
CA GLU A 129 -31.27 21.57 -7.33
C GLU A 129 -31.83 21.56 -8.77
N PRO A 130 -33.02 20.98 -9.02
CA PRO A 130 -33.63 20.98 -10.35
C PRO A 130 -33.77 22.38 -10.96
N ALA A 131 -34.04 23.40 -10.14
CA ALA A 131 -34.20 24.78 -10.58
C ALA A 131 -32.93 25.36 -11.25
N PHE A 132 -31.74 24.86 -10.92
CA PHE A 132 -30.49 25.26 -11.58
C PHE A 132 -30.45 24.86 -13.07
N TYR A 133 -31.22 23.84 -13.44
CA TYR A 133 -31.33 23.34 -14.81
C TYR A 133 -32.68 23.70 -15.46
N ASP A 134 -33.24 24.87 -15.14
CA ASP A 134 -34.50 25.37 -15.71
C ASP A 134 -35.73 24.45 -15.51
N PHE A 135 -35.70 23.57 -14.49
CA PHE A 135 -36.88 22.79 -14.11
C PHE A 135 -37.77 23.59 -13.16
N SER A 136 -39.05 23.68 -13.52
CA SER A 136 -40.11 24.22 -12.68
C SER A 136 -40.81 23.12 -11.88
N GLU A 137 -41.67 23.48 -10.91
CA GLU A 137 -42.48 22.47 -10.21
C GLU A 137 -43.34 21.62 -11.16
N GLY A 138 -43.84 22.22 -12.25
CA GLY A 138 -44.63 21.52 -13.27
C GLY A 138 -43.83 20.50 -14.10
N ASP A 139 -42.50 20.49 -13.97
CA ASP A 139 -41.64 19.51 -14.65
C ASP A 139 -41.35 18.27 -13.80
N LEU A 140 -41.63 18.32 -12.49
CA LEU A 140 -41.34 17.22 -11.57
C LEU A 140 -42.12 15.95 -11.91
N ASP A 141 -43.36 16.11 -12.39
CA ASP A 141 -44.23 14.98 -12.71
C ASP A 141 -44.14 14.58 -14.20
N GLN A 142 -43.30 15.25 -14.99
CA GLN A 142 -43.01 14.85 -16.37
C GLN A 142 -42.04 13.67 -16.41
N THR A 143 -42.26 12.77 -17.38
CA THR A 143 -41.46 11.57 -17.56
C THR A 143 -40.24 11.84 -18.44
N TYR A 144 -39.08 11.36 -17.99
CA TYR A 144 -37.81 11.44 -18.71
C TYR A 144 -37.17 10.06 -18.82
N SER A 145 -36.23 9.92 -19.76
CA SER A 145 -35.38 8.75 -19.88
C SER A 145 -34.45 8.63 -18.67
N ALA A 146 -34.48 7.45 -18.05
CA ALA A 146 -33.67 7.03 -16.92
C ALA A 146 -32.74 5.85 -17.29
N SER A 147 -32.59 5.52 -18.58
CA SER A 147 -31.79 4.40 -19.09
C SER A 147 -30.31 4.33 -18.65
N ASN A 148 -29.76 5.44 -18.13
CA ASN A 148 -28.40 5.50 -17.58
C ASN A 148 -28.38 5.34 -16.04
N LEU A 149 -29.50 4.97 -15.43
CA LEU A 149 -29.66 4.75 -13.99
C LEU A 149 -29.99 3.28 -13.73
N TYR A 150 -29.49 2.75 -12.62
CA TYR A 150 -29.79 1.37 -12.21
C TYR A 150 -30.93 1.29 -11.19
N PHE A 151 -31.91 2.20 -11.23
CA PHE A 151 -33.04 2.23 -10.27
C PHE A 151 -34.17 1.24 -10.57
N GLY A 152 -34.01 0.38 -11.59
CA GLY A 152 -35.00 -0.62 -11.99
C GLY A 152 -36.09 -0.09 -12.95
N PHE A 153 -35.87 1.07 -13.58
CA PHE A 153 -36.76 1.65 -14.57
C PHE A 153 -35.99 2.36 -15.70
N ASP A 154 -36.49 2.24 -16.94
CA ASP A 154 -35.90 2.91 -18.11
C ASP A 154 -36.45 4.33 -18.31
N GLN A 155 -37.60 4.64 -17.73
CA GLN A 155 -38.24 5.96 -17.72
C GLN A 155 -38.92 6.19 -16.38
N ALA A 156 -38.86 7.42 -15.87
CA ALA A 156 -39.54 7.81 -14.63
C ALA A 156 -39.81 9.32 -14.60
N SER A 157 -40.66 9.74 -13.66
CA SER A 157 -40.87 11.16 -13.39
C SER A 157 -39.57 11.82 -12.92
N LEU A 158 -39.36 13.10 -13.21
CA LEU A 158 -38.20 13.83 -12.67
C LEU A 158 -38.17 13.77 -11.13
N ARG A 159 -39.34 13.78 -10.48
CA ARG A 159 -39.49 13.61 -9.03
C ARG A 159 -38.90 12.29 -8.56
N ASP A 160 -39.23 11.19 -9.22
CA ASP A 160 -38.73 9.86 -8.86
C ASP A 160 -37.23 9.71 -9.14
N ILE A 161 -36.74 10.30 -10.24
CA ILE A 161 -35.31 10.35 -10.56
C ILE A 161 -34.55 11.10 -9.47
N VAL A 162 -34.98 12.32 -9.13
CA VAL A 162 -34.33 13.14 -8.08
C VAL A 162 -34.41 12.47 -6.72
N LYS A 163 -35.55 11.84 -6.40
CA LYS A 163 -35.67 11.05 -5.16
C LYS A 163 -34.67 9.90 -5.14
N GLY A 164 -34.58 9.10 -6.21
CA GLY A 164 -33.63 8.00 -6.31
C GLY A 164 -32.18 8.47 -6.18
N LEU A 165 -31.82 9.58 -6.82
CA LEU A 165 -30.49 10.19 -6.70
C LEU A 165 -30.19 10.65 -5.27
N ARG A 166 -31.15 11.32 -4.61
CA ARG A 166 -31.01 11.75 -3.20
C ARG A 166 -30.91 10.56 -2.24
N ASP A 167 -31.75 9.54 -2.41
CA ASP A 167 -31.71 8.33 -1.59
C ASP A 167 -30.33 7.64 -1.71
N THR A 168 -29.76 7.61 -2.93
CA THR A 168 -28.51 6.90 -3.23
C THR A 168 -27.26 7.68 -2.81
N TYR A 169 -27.15 8.96 -3.18
CA TYR A 169 -25.89 9.72 -3.08
C TYR A 169 -25.88 10.72 -1.92
N CYS A 170 -27.02 10.95 -1.27
CA CYS A 170 -27.18 11.96 -0.22
C CYS A 170 -27.71 11.37 1.10
N GLY A 171 -27.73 10.04 1.24
CA GLY A 171 -28.19 9.33 2.44
C GLY A 171 -27.16 9.35 3.58
N THR A 172 -27.06 8.24 4.32
CA THR A 172 -26.02 8.02 5.34
C THR A 172 -24.71 7.50 4.76
N ILE A 173 -24.69 7.21 3.45
CA ILE A 173 -23.50 6.90 2.66
C ILE A 173 -23.31 8.03 1.62
N GLY A 174 -22.11 8.60 1.57
CA GLY A 174 -21.65 9.51 0.52
C GLY A 174 -20.52 8.85 -0.26
N ALA A 175 -20.69 8.63 -1.55
CA ALA A 175 -19.70 7.96 -2.39
C ALA A 175 -18.89 8.96 -3.21
N GLU A 176 -17.56 8.84 -3.20
CA GLU A 176 -16.67 9.51 -4.16
C GLU A 176 -15.92 8.48 -5.01
N TYR A 177 -16.33 8.35 -6.28
CA TYR A 177 -15.73 7.39 -7.22
C TYR A 177 -15.60 7.95 -8.65
N MET A 178 -16.29 9.05 -8.97
CA MET A 178 -16.38 9.55 -10.35
C MET A 178 -15.05 10.08 -10.92
N TYR A 179 -14.03 10.32 -10.06
CA TYR A 179 -12.67 10.69 -10.47
C TYR A 179 -11.83 9.51 -10.99
N ILE A 180 -12.27 8.26 -10.82
CA ILE A 180 -11.60 7.09 -11.38
C ILE A 180 -11.45 7.26 -12.90
N SER A 181 -10.35 6.87 -13.52
CA SER A 181 -10.21 6.99 -14.98
C SER A 181 -10.89 5.84 -15.72
N ASP A 182 -10.94 4.66 -15.13
CA ASP A 182 -11.54 3.45 -15.68
C ASP A 182 -13.08 3.49 -15.73
N PRO A 183 -13.71 3.49 -16.93
CA PRO A 183 -15.16 3.51 -17.07
C PRO A 183 -15.87 2.25 -16.55
N GLU A 184 -15.22 1.09 -16.57
CA GLU A 184 -15.81 -0.16 -16.07
C GLU A 184 -16.02 -0.09 -14.56
N GLN A 185 -15.02 0.43 -13.85
CA GLN A 185 -15.09 0.66 -12.41
C GLN A 185 -16.18 1.68 -12.06
N LYS A 186 -16.33 2.77 -12.82
CA LYS A 186 -17.43 3.72 -12.61
C LYS A 186 -18.80 3.07 -12.76
N ARG A 187 -18.99 2.29 -13.83
CA ARG A 187 -20.26 1.59 -14.06
C ARG A 187 -20.57 0.60 -12.96
N TRP A 188 -19.56 -0.12 -12.48
CA TRP A 188 -19.71 -1.04 -11.35
C TRP A 188 -20.20 -0.32 -10.09
N TRP A 189 -19.61 0.84 -9.75
CA TRP A 189 -20.07 1.65 -8.61
C TRP A 189 -21.50 2.17 -8.80
N GLN A 190 -21.82 2.67 -10.00
CA GLN A 190 -23.18 3.12 -10.33
C GLN A 190 -24.19 2.00 -10.15
N GLU A 191 -23.92 0.81 -10.71
CA GLU A 191 -24.80 -0.34 -10.62
C GLU A 191 -25.01 -0.77 -9.16
N ARG A 192 -23.93 -0.91 -8.39
CA ARG A 192 -23.99 -1.35 -6.99
C ARG A 192 -24.73 -0.37 -6.07
N LEU A 193 -24.46 0.93 -6.23
CA LEU A 193 -25.08 1.96 -5.41
C LEU A 193 -26.53 2.22 -5.82
N GLU A 194 -26.81 2.37 -7.12
CA GLU A 194 -28.14 2.78 -7.59
C GLU A 194 -29.16 1.65 -7.49
N SER A 195 -28.79 0.39 -7.79
CA SER A 195 -29.72 -0.75 -7.69
C SER A 195 -30.26 -0.98 -6.29
N THR A 196 -29.47 -0.65 -5.27
CA THR A 196 -29.84 -0.75 -3.85
C THR A 196 -30.27 0.59 -3.27
N ARG A 197 -30.15 1.68 -4.04
CA ARG A 197 -30.21 3.07 -3.57
C ARG A 197 -29.34 3.30 -2.33
N ALA A 198 -28.19 2.65 -2.27
CA ALA A 198 -27.28 2.61 -1.12
C ALA A 198 -28.00 2.35 0.23
N THR A 199 -29.11 1.59 0.20
CA THR A 199 -29.95 1.33 1.36
C THR A 199 -29.71 -0.09 1.86
N PRO A 200 -29.29 -0.28 3.12
CA PRO A 200 -29.09 -1.61 3.69
C PRO A 200 -30.37 -2.43 3.75
N ASN A 201 -30.25 -3.74 3.47
CA ASN A 201 -31.35 -4.68 3.56
C ASN A 201 -30.89 -5.95 4.31
N PHE A 202 -30.91 -5.87 5.64
CA PHE A 202 -30.53 -6.97 6.52
C PHE A 202 -31.75 -7.64 7.16
N SER A 203 -31.65 -8.96 7.34
CA SER A 203 -32.58 -9.77 8.10
C SER A 203 -32.61 -9.36 9.58
N ALA A 204 -33.64 -9.82 10.29
CA ALA A 204 -33.79 -9.56 11.73
C ALA A 204 -32.59 -10.07 12.54
N ASP A 205 -32.00 -11.22 12.16
CA ASP A 205 -30.90 -11.83 12.88
C ASP A 205 -29.56 -11.12 12.61
N GLU A 206 -29.31 -10.71 11.36
CA GLU A 206 -28.17 -9.85 11.03
C GLU A 206 -28.25 -8.51 11.79
N LYS A 207 -29.44 -7.89 11.85
CA LYS A 207 -29.65 -6.66 12.63
C LYS A 207 -29.35 -6.85 14.12
N LYS A 208 -29.79 -7.96 14.72
CA LYS A 208 -29.47 -8.31 16.12
C LYS A 208 -27.98 -8.55 16.33
N HIS A 209 -27.32 -9.19 15.36
CA HIS A 209 -25.87 -9.41 15.39
C HIS A 209 -25.10 -8.09 15.36
N ILE A 210 -25.47 -7.16 14.47
CA ILE A 210 -24.92 -5.79 14.44
C ILE A 210 -25.08 -5.11 15.80
N LEU A 211 -26.27 -5.15 16.40
CA LEU A 211 -26.49 -4.60 17.74
C LEU A 211 -25.63 -5.28 18.80
N ASN A 212 -25.42 -6.60 18.70
CA ASN A 212 -24.56 -7.34 19.61
C ASN A 212 -23.10 -6.86 19.52
N ARG A 213 -22.57 -6.64 18.31
CA ARG A 213 -21.21 -6.10 18.10
C ARG A 213 -21.07 -4.69 18.68
N LEU A 214 -22.04 -3.81 18.47
CA LEU A 214 -22.07 -2.48 19.10
C LEU A 214 -22.12 -2.56 20.63
N THR A 215 -22.87 -3.52 21.16
CA THR A 215 -22.98 -3.75 22.60
C THR A 215 -21.67 -4.23 23.20
N ALA A 216 -20.98 -5.13 22.52
CA ALA A 216 -19.66 -5.60 22.93
C ALA A 216 -18.63 -4.45 22.91
N ALA A 217 -18.70 -3.60 21.87
CA ALA A 217 -17.83 -2.44 21.73
C ALA A 217 -18.01 -1.44 22.88
N GLU A 218 -19.22 -0.94 23.11
CA GLU A 218 -19.53 0.02 24.18
C GLU A 218 -19.33 -0.62 25.57
N GLY A 219 -19.75 -1.88 25.71
CA GLY A 219 -19.69 -2.64 26.96
C GLY A 219 -18.27 -2.80 27.49
N LEU A 220 -17.31 -3.11 26.61
CA LEU A 220 -15.90 -3.23 26.99
C LEU A 220 -15.35 -1.89 27.50
N GLU A 221 -15.62 -0.80 26.77
CA GLU A 221 -15.09 0.52 27.12
C GLU A 221 -15.63 0.99 28.47
N ARG A 222 -16.93 0.84 28.70
CA ARG A 222 -17.55 1.18 29.99
C ARG A 222 -17.05 0.29 31.12
N TYR A 223 -16.83 -1.00 30.86
CA TYR A 223 -16.27 -1.92 31.85
C TYR A 223 -14.86 -1.48 32.28
N LEU A 224 -13.97 -1.24 31.30
CA LEU A 224 -12.61 -0.77 31.55
C LEU A 224 -12.60 0.60 32.24
N HIS A 225 -13.49 1.52 31.83
CA HIS A 225 -13.63 2.83 32.46
C HIS A 225 -13.97 2.73 33.96
N THR A 226 -14.87 1.80 34.30
CA THR A 226 -15.34 1.61 35.68
C THR A 226 -14.29 0.90 36.53
N LYS A 227 -13.64 -0.15 35.99
CA LYS A 227 -12.71 -1.00 36.74
C LYS A 227 -11.31 -0.41 36.87
N TYR A 228 -10.82 0.31 35.85
CA TYR A 228 -9.45 0.83 35.77
C TYR A 228 -9.43 2.35 35.60
N VAL A 229 -9.94 3.06 36.60
CA VAL A 229 -10.08 4.53 36.59
C VAL A 229 -8.73 5.21 36.35
N GLY A 230 -8.70 6.16 35.42
CA GLY A 230 -7.52 6.99 35.12
C GLY A 230 -6.42 6.30 34.31
N GLN A 231 -6.54 5.02 33.97
CA GLN A 231 -5.59 4.35 33.09
C GLN A 231 -5.84 4.67 31.61
N LYS A 232 -4.77 4.91 30.86
CA LYS A 232 -4.83 5.16 29.41
C LYS A 232 -5.31 3.91 28.67
N ARG A 233 -6.38 4.04 27.88
CA ARG A 233 -6.92 2.97 27.03
C ARG A 233 -7.32 3.41 25.62
N PHE A 234 -7.44 4.72 25.37
CA PHE A 234 -7.84 5.29 24.08
C PHE A 234 -9.21 4.80 23.59
N SER A 235 -10.23 5.11 24.39
CA SER A 235 -11.61 4.66 24.19
C SER A 235 -12.13 4.83 22.74
N LEU A 236 -12.82 3.79 22.28
CA LEU A 236 -13.57 3.80 21.02
C LEU A 236 -14.93 4.51 21.12
N GLU A 237 -15.40 4.90 22.31
CA GLU A 237 -16.75 5.46 22.50
C GLU A 237 -17.03 6.64 21.56
N GLY A 238 -18.18 6.55 20.87
CA GLY A 238 -18.58 7.42 19.76
C GLY A 238 -18.17 6.93 18.37
N GLY A 239 -17.48 5.79 18.26
CA GLY A 239 -17.08 5.11 17.02
C GLY A 239 -17.32 3.60 17.06
N GLU A 240 -18.34 3.14 17.81
CA GLU A 240 -18.62 1.72 18.08
C GLU A 240 -18.90 0.92 16.80
N SER A 241 -19.49 1.55 15.77
CA SER A 241 -19.76 0.93 14.47
C SER A 241 -18.51 0.41 13.78
N PHE A 242 -17.32 0.87 14.17
CA PHE A 242 -16.06 0.30 13.72
C PHE A 242 -15.92 -1.20 14.05
N ILE A 243 -16.46 -1.67 15.18
CA ILE A 243 -16.39 -3.09 15.55
C ILE A 243 -17.37 -3.93 14.73
N ALA A 244 -18.54 -3.38 14.39
CA ALA A 244 -19.42 -4.01 13.41
C ALA A 244 -18.78 -4.06 12.02
N ALA A 245 -18.04 -3.00 11.62
CA ALA A 245 -17.27 -2.99 10.39
C ALA A 245 -16.20 -4.09 10.37
N MET A 246 -15.40 -4.21 11.43
CA MET A 246 -14.34 -5.22 11.50
C MET A 246 -14.87 -6.65 11.53
N ASP A 247 -16.01 -6.88 12.18
CA ASP A 247 -16.69 -8.18 12.15
C ASP A 247 -17.12 -8.54 10.71
N GLU A 248 -17.74 -7.59 10.00
CA GLU A 248 -18.12 -7.77 8.60
C GLU A 248 -16.89 -7.96 7.69
N VAL A 249 -15.78 -7.28 7.96
CA VAL A 249 -14.52 -7.48 7.22
C VAL A 249 -14.10 -8.94 7.30
N VAL A 250 -14.14 -9.55 8.48
CA VAL A 250 -13.74 -10.95 8.66
C VAL A 250 -14.73 -11.88 7.98
N GLN A 251 -16.04 -11.71 8.24
CA GLN A 251 -17.06 -12.64 7.75
C GLN A 251 -17.21 -12.59 6.22
N HIS A 252 -17.33 -11.39 5.65
CA HIS A 252 -17.51 -11.23 4.20
C HIS A 252 -16.24 -11.58 3.42
N SER A 253 -15.05 -11.22 3.92
CA SER A 253 -13.80 -11.65 3.28
C SER A 253 -13.65 -13.17 3.28
N GLY A 254 -13.96 -13.83 4.40
CA GLY A 254 -13.95 -15.30 4.49
C GLY A 254 -14.91 -15.94 3.49
N LYS A 255 -16.13 -15.41 3.35
CA LYS A 255 -17.10 -15.82 2.32
C LYS A 255 -16.59 -15.64 0.89
N ARG A 256 -15.76 -14.62 0.65
CA ARG A 256 -15.11 -14.36 -0.64
C ARG A 256 -13.82 -15.17 -0.86
N GLY A 257 -13.46 -16.06 0.06
CA GLY A 257 -12.33 -16.98 -0.07
C GLY A 257 -10.99 -16.47 0.49
N VAL A 258 -10.98 -15.32 1.16
CA VAL A 258 -9.80 -14.82 1.88
C VAL A 258 -9.51 -15.76 3.05
N GLN A 259 -8.24 -16.14 3.21
CA GLN A 259 -7.79 -17.06 4.25
C GLN A 259 -6.94 -16.39 5.32
N GLU A 260 -6.43 -15.18 5.06
CA GLU A 260 -5.58 -14.45 5.98
C GLU A 260 -5.78 -12.95 5.87
N ILE A 261 -5.97 -12.28 7.00
CA ILE A 261 -6.17 -10.82 7.10
C ILE A 261 -5.07 -10.24 7.99
N ILE A 262 -4.32 -9.28 7.45
CA ILE A 262 -3.24 -8.60 8.17
C ILE A 262 -3.70 -7.19 8.48
N ILE A 263 -3.74 -6.85 9.76
CA ILE A 263 -4.32 -5.62 10.27
C ILE A 263 -3.22 -4.69 10.77
N GLY A 264 -3.15 -3.49 10.19
CA GLY A 264 -2.41 -2.34 10.72
C GLY A 264 -3.35 -1.37 11.38
N MET A 265 -3.07 -0.93 12.61
CA MET A 265 -3.90 0.10 13.25
C MET A 265 -3.14 0.97 14.24
N ALA A 266 -3.67 2.18 14.42
CA ALA A 266 -3.28 3.09 15.49
C ALA A 266 -3.77 2.63 16.89
N HIS A 267 -3.68 3.51 17.89
CA HIS A 267 -4.07 3.21 19.27
C HIS A 267 -5.59 3.13 19.49
N ARG A 268 -6.39 3.89 18.72
CA ARG A 268 -7.81 4.09 19.02
C ARG A 268 -8.64 2.84 18.74
N GLY A 269 -9.37 2.38 19.76
CA GLY A 269 -10.17 1.16 19.69
C GLY A 269 -9.37 -0.14 19.59
N ARG A 270 -8.04 -0.11 19.78
CA ARG A 270 -7.19 -1.29 19.65
C ARG A 270 -7.53 -2.39 20.64
N LEU A 271 -7.79 -2.05 21.90
CA LEU A 271 -8.20 -3.04 22.91
C LEU A 271 -9.53 -3.69 22.55
N ASN A 272 -10.40 -2.91 21.90
CA ASN A 272 -11.69 -3.37 21.41
C ASN A 272 -11.53 -4.37 20.27
N VAL A 273 -10.67 -4.07 19.29
CA VAL A 273 -10.31 -5.01 18.21
C VAL A 273 -9.65 -6.28 18.78
N LEU A 274 -8.72 -6.16 19.73
CA LEU A 274 -8.08 -7.31 20.38
C LEU A 274 -9.09 -8.27 21.00
N VAL A 275 -10.05 -7.76 21.78
CA VAL A 275 -11.04 -8.58 22.49
C VAL A 275 -12.16 -9.01 21.55
N ASN A 276 -12.83 -8.07 20.89
CA ASN A 276 -14.09 -8.29 20.19
C ASN A 276 -13.94 -8.70 18.72
N THR A 277 -12.73 -8.65 18.15
CA THR A 277 -12.45 -9.11 16.77
C THR A 277 -11.45 -10.27 16.77
N LEU A 278 -10.28 -10.10 17.41
CA LEU A 278 -9.25 -11.16 17.44
C LEU A 278 -9.47 -12.20 18.55
N GLY A 279 -10.39 -11.97 19.48
CA GLY A 279 -10.71 -12.95 20.52
C GLY A 279 -9.67 -13.08 21.64
N LYS A 280 -8.83 -12.06 21.88
CA LYS A 280 -7.98 -12.03 23.08
C LYS A 280 -8.84 -12.18 24.33
N MET A 281 -8.53 -13.14 25.19
CA MET A 281 -9.32 -13.40 26.39
C MET A 281 -9.37 -12.15 27.29
N PRO A 282 -10.56 -11.73 27.76
CA PRO A 282 -10.70 -10.58 28.65
C PRO A 282 -9.85 -10.72 29.91
N ALA A 283 -9.76 -11.92 30.50
CA ALA A 283 -8.92 -12.20 31.65
C ALA A 283 -7.44 -11.84 31.41
N ASP A 284 -6.89 -12.17 30.23
CA ASP A 284 -5.50 -11.85 29.88
C ASP A 284 -5.29 -10.35 29.70
N LEU A 285 -6.26 -9.67 29.09
CA LEU A 285 -6.22 -8.21 28.98
C LEU A 285 -6.25 -7.57 30.39
N PHE A 286 -7.11 -8.04 31.28
CA PHE A 286 -7.21 -7.52 32.64
C PHE A 286 -5.92 -7.75 33.45
N ALA A 287 -5.28 -8.90 33.28
CA ALA A 287 -3.97 -9.17 33.87
C ALA A 287 -2.93 -8.11 33.47
N GLU A 288 -2.92 -7.67 32.19
CA GLU A 288 -2.04 -6.60 31.73
C GLU A 288 -2.36 -5.23 32.37
N PHE A 289 -3.64 -4.95 32.66
CA PHE A 289 -4.03 -3.74 33.41
C PHE A 289 -3.61 -3.78 34.89
N GLU A 290 -3.46 -4.98 35.45
CA GLU A 290 -2.96 -5.24 36.80
C GLU A 290 -1.42 -5.33 36.87
N GLY A 291 -0.71 -5.16 35.75
CA GLY A 291 0.75 -5.24 35.67
C GLY A 291 1.30 -6.66 35.68
N LYS A 292 0.45 -7.67 35.44
CA LYS A 292 0.88 -9.07 35.25
C LYS A 292 1.14 -9.29 33.77
N HIS A 293 2.37 -9.63 33.42
CA HIS A 293 2.78 -9.91 32.05
C HIS A 293 3.16 -11.38 31.89
N VAL A 294 2.70 -11.99 30.80
CA VAL A 294 2.98 -13.41 30.48
C VAL A 294 4.36 -13.57 29.83
N ASP A 295 4.80 -12.56 29.07
CA ASP A 295 6.05 -12.59 28.31
C ASP A 295 7.20 -11.93 29.09
N ASP A 296 8.32 -12.65 29.24
CA ASP A 296 9.57 -12.14 29.81
C ASP A 296 10.40 -11.44 28.72
N LEU A 297 9.96 -10.26 28.30
CA LEU A 297 10.66 -9.44 27.30
C LEU A 297 11.66 -8.49 27.97
N PRO A 298 12.84 -8.24 27.37
CA PRO A 298 13.86 -7.37 27.98
C PRO A 298 13.37 -5.96 28.32
N ALA A 299 12.55 -5.37 27.44
CA ALA A 299 11.95 -4.05 27.65
C ALA A 299 10.42 -4.09 27.68
N GLY A 300 9.80 -4.93 26.84
CA GLY A 300 8.36 -4.94 26.64
C GLY A 300 7.84 -3.65 25.99
N ASP A 301 6.52 -3.51 25.91
CA ASP A 301 5.86 -2.31 25.41
C ASP A 301 4.49 -2.13 26.06
N VAL A 302 3.90 -0.95 25.90
CA VAL A 302 2.56 -0.64 26.39
C VAL A 302 1.50 -1.52 25.71
N LYS A 303 0.46 -1.90 26.48
CA LYS A 303 -0.61 -2.83 26.06
C LYS A 303 -1.26 -2.51 24.70
N TYR A 304 -1.34 -1.24 24.34
CA TYR A 304 -1.94 -0.78 23.07
C TYR A 304 -0.94 -0.72 21.89
N HIS A 305 0.25 -1.32 22.02
CA HIS A 305 1.18 -1.56 20.91
C HIS A 305 1.35 -3.05 20.57
N LYS A 306 0.86 -3.94 21.45
CA LYS A 306 0.98 -5.39 21.26
C LYS A 306 0.18 -5.84 20.03
N GLY A 307 0.82 -6.64 19.18
CA GLY A 307 0.17 -7.43 18.14
C GLY A 307 -0.52 -8.66 18.75
N PHE A 308 -1.28 -9.36 17.92
CA PHE A 308 -1.98 -10.59 18.31
C PHE A 308 -2.29 -11.41 17.06
N SER A 309 -2.47 -12.71 17.19
CA SER A 309 -2.90 -13.54 16.07
C SER A 309 -3.86 -14.62 16.55
N SER A 310 -4.86 -14.92 15.73
CA SER A 310 -5.88 -15.92 16.02
C SER A 310 -6.50 -16.42 14.74
N ASP A 311 -7.10 -17.61 14.79
CA ASP A 311 -7.88 -18.16 13.68
C ASP A 311 -9.36 -18.05 14.02
N VAL A 312 -10.14 -17.41 13.15
CA VAL A 312 -11.57 -17.13 13.36
C VAL A 312 -12.41 -17.91 12.35
N SER A 313 -13.53 -18.48 12.81
CA SER A 313 -14.46 -19.18 11.93
C SER A 313 -15.33 -18.21 11.11
N THR A 314 -15.49 -18.50 9.81
CA THR A 314 -16.42 -17.80 8.91
C THR A 314 -17.25 -18.80 8.10
N GLU A 315 -18.29 -18.34 7.39
CA GLU A 315 -19.07 -19.18 6.47
C GLU A 315 -18.19 -19.86 5.39
N GLY A 316 -17.14 -19.17 4.93
CA GLY A 316 -16.20 -19.68 3.93
C GLY A 316 -15.07 -20.55 4.50
N GLY A 317 -15.02 -20.76 5.81
CA GLY A 317 -13.98 -21.50 6.53
C GLY A 317 -13.12 -20.64 7.46
N PRO A 318 -12.08 -21.22 8.06
CA PRO A 318 -11.17 -20.51 8.97
C PRO A 318 -10.40 -19.39 8.27
N VAL A 319 -10.36 -18.21 8.89
CA VAL A 319 -9.55 -17.07 8.47
C VAL A 319 -8.53 -16.74 9.55
N HIS A 320 -7.25 -16.68 9.17
CA HIS A 320 -6.17 -16.29 10.07
C HIS A 320 -6.12 -14.76 10.19
N LEU A 321 -6.24 -14.23 11.39
CA LEU A 321 -6.13 -12.80 11.68
C LEU A 321 -4.78 -12.51 12.32
N SER A 322 -4.09 -11.49 11.82
CA SER A 322 -2.82 -11.03 12.39
C SER A 322 -2.82 -9.52 12.56
N LEU A 323 -2.85 -9.06 13.82
CA LEU A 323 -2.69 -7.66 14.17
C LEU A 323 -1.20 -7.34 14.31
N ALA A 324 -0.69 -6.43 13.49
CA ALA A 324 0.69 -6.01 13.52
C ALA A 324 1.03 -5.26 14.83
N PHE A 325 2.26 -5.43 15.31
CA PHE A 325 2.85 -4.56 16.31
C PHE A 325 3.12 -3.18 15.71
N ASN A 326 3.00 -2.12 16.51
CA ASN A 326 3.31 -0.76 16.07
C ASN A 326 3.83 0.09 17.22
N PRO A 327 4.71 1.07 16.94
CA PRO A 327 5.06 2.10 17.89
C PRO A 327 3.97 3.18 17.97
N SER A 328 4.18 4.18 18.83
CA SER A 328 3.31 5.37 18.93
C SER A 328 3.30 6.25 17.68
N HIS A 329 4.32 6.15 16.82
CA HIS A 329 4.40 6.91 15.57
C HIS A 329 3.28 6.42 14.66
N LEU A 330 2.32 7.30 14.35
CA LEU A 330 1.13 6.92 13.58
C LEU A 330 1.51 6.67 12.12
N GLU A 331 0.70 5.86 11.43
CA GLU A 331 0.80 5.52 10.00
C GLU A 331 2.05 4.75 9.55
N ILE A 332 3.16 4.77 10.29
CA ILE A 332 4.40 4.05 9.90
C ILE A 332 4.25 2.52 9.87
N VAL A 333 3.20 1.97 10.51
CA VAL A 333 2.88 0.54 10.44
C VAL A 333 2.29 0.12 9.09
N ASN A 334 1.75 1.07 8.32
CA ASN A 334 1.09 0.80 7.03
C ASN A 334 2.02 0.06 6.05
N PRO A 335 3.22 0.57 5.73
CA PRO A 335 4.12 -0.15 4.83
C PRO A 335 4.59 -1.49 5.44
N VAL A 336 4.74 -1.60 6.76
CA VAL A 336 5.10 -2.85 7.45
C VAL A 336 4.03 -3.92 7.24
N VAL A 337 2.75 -3.55 7.28
CA VAL A 337 1.63 -4.45 7.02
C VAL A 337 1.62 -4.90 5.56
N GLU A 338 1.83 -3.98 4.61
CA GLU A 338 1.92 -4.33 3.19
C GLU A 338 3.06 -5.33 2.91
N GLY A 339 4.23 -5.09 3.48
CA GLY A 339 5.35 -6.03 3.37
C GLY A 339 5.04 -7.40 3.96
N SER A 340 4.34 -7.42 5.10
CA SER A 340 3.90 -8.66 5.75
C SER A 340 2.86 -9.42 4.93
N ALA A 341 1.93 -8.71 4.28
CA ALA A 341 0.92 -9.27 3.39
C ALA A 341 1.58 -9.83 2.12
N LYS A 342 2.49 -9.07 1.50
CA LYS A 342 3.20 -9.51 0.29
C LYS A 342 4.00 -10.78 0.53
N ALA A 343 4.73 -10.89 1.64
CA ALA A 343 5.47 -12.10 1.99
C ALA A 343 4.56 -13.34 2.11
N ARG A 344 3.34 -13.17 2.62
CA ARG A 344 2.36 -14.26 2.72
C ARG A 344 1.77 -14.63 1.37
N MET A 345 1.49 -13.65 0.52
CA MET A 345 1.09 -13.89 -0.87
C MET A 345 2.16 -14.69 -1.62
N ASP A 346 3.42 -14.25 -1.52
CA ASP A 346 4.56 -14.88 -2.20
C ASP A 346 4.80 -16.33 -1.71
N ARG A 347 4.59 -16.59 -0.41
CA ARG A 347 4.62 -17.95 0.17
C ARG A 347 3.51 -18.84 -0.34
N ARG A 348 2.30 -18.28 -0.53
CA ARG A 348 1.11 -19.00 -0.97
C ARG A 348 1.08 -19.21 -2.49
N GLY A 349 1.87 -18.44 -3.24
CA GLY A 349 1.69 -18.32 -4.70
C GLY A 349 0.39 -17.61 -5.05
N ASP A 350 -0.05 -16.67 -4.21
CA ASP A 350 -1.27 -15.89 -4.40
C ASP A 350 -1.01 -14.70 -5.33
N GLU A 351 -0.88 -14.99 -6.64
CA GLU A 351 -0.49 -14.00 -7.66
C GLU A 351 -1.54 -12.92 -7.90
N ASP A 352 -2.81 -13.18 -7.58
CA ASP A 352 -3.93 -12.23 -7.72
C ASP A 352 -4.34 -11.59 -6.38
N GLY A 353 -3.68 -11.96 -5.27
CA GLY A 353 -3.96 -11.46 -3.92
C GLY A 353 -5.36 -11.81 -3.39
N LEU A 354 -5.95 -12.94 -3.83
CA LEU A 354 -7.32 -13.33 -3.48
C LEU A 354 -7.41 -14.00 -2.10
N GLN A 355 -6.31 -14.54 -1.58
CA GLN A 355 -6.29 -15.29 -0.31
C GLN A 355 -5.80 -14.45 0.87
N VAL A 356 -5.06 -13.36 0.61
CA VAL A 356 -4.48 -12.49 1.64
C VAL A 356 -5.02 -11.07 1.49
N LEU A 357 -5.60 -10.53 2.56
CA LEU A 357 -6.17 -9.18 2.59
C LEU A 357 -5.44 -8.29 3.61
N PRO A 358 -4.69 -7.28 3.18
CA PRO A 358 -4.26 -6.20 4.07
C PRO A 358 -5.44 -5.27 4.43
N VAL A 359 -5.53 -4.92 5.71
CA VAL A 359 -6.52 -3.98 6.26
C VAL A 359 -5.76 -2.94 7.09
N GLN A 360 -5.94 -1.66 6.76
CA GLN A 360 -5.27 -0.56 7.44
C GLN A 360 -6.28 0.37 8.09
N ILE A 361 -6.08 0.68 9.37
CA ILE A 361 -6.99 1.48 10.19
C ILE A 361 -6.29 2.76 10.63
N HIS A 362 -6.88 3.89 10.27
CA HIS A 362 -6.28 5.21 10.38
C HIS A 362 -7.06 6.14 11.31
N GLY A 363 -6.38 7.15 11.84
CA GLY A 363 -7.04 8.33 12.42
C GLY A 363 -7.14 9.45 11.37
N ASP A 364 -8.23 10.22 11.37
CA ASP A 364 -8.48 11.27 10.36
C ASP A 364 -7.34 12.29 10.22
N ALA A 365 -6.81 12.80 11.34
CA ALA A 365 -5.73 13.78 11.28
C ALA A 365 -4.40 13.19 10.81
N ALA A 366 -4.13 11.93 11.18
CA ALA A 366 -2.87 11.26 10.82
C ALA A 366 -2.88 10.81 9.35
N PHE A 367 -4.00 10.28 8.87
CA PHE A 367 -4.18 9.85 7.49
C PHE A 367 -3.95 10.99 6.49
N ALA A 368 -4.39 12.20 6.83
CA ALA A 368 -4.19 13.39 6.01
C ALA A 368 -2.79 14.02 6.16
N GLY A 369 -2.11 13.79 7.29
CA GLY A 369 -0.95 14.58 7.70
C GLY A 369 0.40 13.86 7.66
N GLN A 370 0.44 12.52 7.62
CA GLN A 370 1.69 11.76 7.62
C GLN A 370 2.10 11.35 6.19
N GLY A 371 3.29 11.77 5.76
CA GLY A 371 3.81 11.52 4.41
C GLY A 371 3.94 10.03 4.04
N VAL A 372 4.19 9.17 5.02
CA VAL A 372 4.28 7.72 4.81
C VAL A 372 2.97 7.10 4.26
N VAL A 373 1.81 7.72 4.48
CA VAL A 373 0.54 7.30 3.87
C VAL A 373 0.61 7.44 2.36
N MET A 374 1.05 8.61 1.88
CA MET A 374 1.25 8.89 0.46
C MET A 374 2.27 7.93 -0.16
N GLU A 375 3.41 7.74 0.51
CA GLU A 375 4.44 6.82 0.04
C GLU A 375 3.93 5.38 -0.08
N THR A 376 3.13 4.92 0.89
CA THR A 376 2.57 3.55 0.89
C THR A 376 1.51 3.39 -0.20
N LEU A 377 0.61 4.36 -0.39
CA LEU A 377 -0.38 4.35 -1.48
C LEU A 377 0.31 4.29 -2.85
N ASN A 378 1.43 5.00 -3.02
CA ASN A 378 2.23 4.94 -4.25
C ASN A 378 2.82 3.53 -4.52
N LEU A 379 2.89 2.63 -3.54
CA LEU A 379 3.31 1.25 -3.72
C LEU A 379 2.19 0.34 -4.24
N ALA A 380 0.92 0.69 -4.02
CA ALA A 380 -0.24 -0.19 -4.11
C ALA A 380 -0.36 -0.99 -5.42
N GLN A 381 0.01 -0.39 -6.55
CA GLN A 381 -0.10 -0.99 -7.89
C GLN A 381 1.26 -1.24 -8.57
N THR A 382 2.35 -1.10 -7.82
CA THR A 382 3.70 -1.37 -8.36
C THR A 382 4.00 -2.87 -8.35
N ARG A 383 4.71 -3.36 -9.37
CA ARG A 383 4.99 -4.81 -9.51
C ARG A 383 5.70 -5.46 -8.32
N GLY A 384 6.56 -4.70 -7.61
CA GLY A 384 7.43 -5.22 -6.56
C GLY A 384 6.82 -5.20 -5.16
N TYR A 385 5.76 -4.41 -4.97
CA TYR A 385 5.19 -4.11 -3.66
C TYR A 385 3.67 -4.29 -3.60
N GLY A 386 2.98 -4.22 -4.73
CA GLY A 386 1.52 -4.31 -4.78
C GLY A 386 0.98 -5.59 -4.15
N THR A 387 -0.08 -5.41 -3.37
CA THR A 387 -0.82 -6.43 -2.61
C THR A 387 -2.25 -6.60 -3.13
N HIS A 388 -2.47 -6.20 -4.39
CA HIS A 388 -3.75 -6.36 -5.09
C HIS A 388 -4.93 -5.70 -4.33
N GLY A 389 -4.67 -4.53 -3.76
CA GLY A 389 -5.68 -3.71 -3.10
C GLY A 389 -5.73 -3.88 -1.59
N THR A 390 -5.68 -2.76 -0.88
CA THR A 390 -5.84 -2.67 0.58
C THR A 390 -7.19 -2.08 0.96
N LEU A 391 -7.83 -2.65 1.99
CA LEU A 391 -9.00 -2.04 2.61
C LEU A 391 -8.55 -1.03 3.67
N HIS A 392 -8.82 0.24 3.43
CA HIS A 392 -8.54 1.32 4.37
C HIS A 392 -9.81 1.68 5.15
N ILE A 393 -9.71 1.78 6.48
CA ILE A 393 -10.79 2.25 7.35
C ILE A 393 -10.29 3.45 8.15
N VAL A 394 -10.90 4.61 7.94
CA VAL A 394 -10.59 5.81 8.72
C VAL A 394 -11.61 5.99 9.83
N ILE A 395 -11.14 5.99 11.09
CA ILE A 395 -11.98 6.30 12.24
C ILE A 395 -12.02 7.83 12.42
N ASN A 396 -12.85 8.48 11.62
CA ASN A 396 -12.93 9.93 11.54
C ASN A 396 -13.82 10.51 12.64
N ASN A 397 -13.23 10.71 13.82
CA ASN A 397 -13.91 11.39 14.94
C ASN A 397 -13.93 12.90 14.81
N GLN A 398 -13.43 13.45 13.70
CA GLN A 398 -13.41 14.87 13.41
C GLN A 398 -12.51 15.69 14.36
N ILE A 399 -11.53 15.05 15.03
CA ILE A 399 -10.61 15.70 15.98
C ILE A 399 -9.27 14.94 16.16
N GLY A 400 -8.16 15.59 15.77
CA GLY A 400 -6.80 15.15 16.06
C GLY A 400 -6.27 15.72 17.37
N PHE A 401 -6.30 14.94 18.45
CA PHE A 401 -5.97 15.40 19.81
C PHE A 401 -6.84 16.61 20.23
N THR A 402 -6.36 17.84 20.01
CA THR A 402 -7.01 19.13 20.29
C THR A 402 -7.31 19.93 19.00
N THR A 403 -6.91 19.43 17.83
CA THR A 403 -7.14 20.11 16.55
C THR A 403 -8.41 19.58 15.90
N SER A 404 -9.41 20.43 15.75
CA SER A 404 -10.71 20.08 15.11
C SER A 404 -11.21 21.12 14.11
N ASP A 405 -10.56 22.29 14.04
CA ASP A 405 -10.84 23.27 12.99
C ASP A 405 -10.34 22.68 11.66
N PRO A 406 -11.21 22.51 10.65
CA PRO A 406 -10.80 21.94 9.37
C PRO A 406 -9.65 22.69 8.71
N ARG A 407 -9.51 24.00 8.96
CA ARG A 407 -8.44 24.85 8.40
C ARG A 407 -7.06 24.55 8.99
N ASP A 408 -7.01 24.01 10.20
CA ASP A 408 -5.78 23.61 10.88
C ASP A 408 -5.49 22.11 10.68
N ALA A 409 -6.54 21.31 10.44
CA ALA A 409 -6.41 19.84 10.36
C ALA A 409 -5.91 19.35 9.00
N ARG A 410 -6.20 20.06 7.89
CA ARG A 410 -5.85 19.66 6.51
C ARG A 410 -6.13 20.79 5.50
N SER A 411 -5.67 20.60 4.26
CA SER A 411 -5.87 21.55 3.14
C SER A 411 -6.92 21.11 2.11
N THR A 412 -7.70 20.07 2.41
CA THR A 412 -8.71 19.47 1.53
C THR A 412 -10.04 19.27 2.27
N LEU A 413 -11.10 18.87 1.57
CA LEU A 413 -12.44 18.72 2.17
C LEU A 413 -12.51 17.52 3.12
N TYR A 414 -12.05 16.36 2.65
CA TYR A 414 -12.09 15.10 3.38
C TYR A 414 -10.69 14.72 3.85
N CYS A 415 -10.60 14.02 4.99
CA CYS A 415 -9.33 13.50 5.46
C CYS A 415 -8.75 12.41 4.54
N THR A 416 -9.60 11.82 3.71
CA THR A 416 -9.27 10.74 2.78
C THR A 416 -8.80 11.23 1.41
N ASP A 417 -8.77 12.54 1.14
CA ASP A 417 -8.46 13.06 -0.21
C ASP A 417 -7.08 12.63 -0.73
N VAL A 418 -6.16 12.22 0.14
CA VAL A 418 -4.84 11.67 -0.23
C VAL A 418 -4.95 10.46 -1.18
N VAL A 419 -5.98 9.63 -1.03
CA VAL A 419 -6.16 8.38 -1.80
C VAL A 419 -6.56 8.63 -3.26
N LYS A 420 -7.02 9.84 -3.58
CA LYS A 420 -7.34 10.26 -4.95
C LYS A 420 -6.11 10.23 -5.85
N MET A 421 -4.88 10.26 -5.28
CA MET A 421 -3.64 10.13 -6.04
C MET A 421 -3.51 8.81 -6.81
N ILE A 422 -4.13 7.73 -6.29
CA ILE A 422 -4.18 6.41 -6.93
C ILE A 422 -5.58 6.08 -7.46
N GLU A 423 -6.47 7.07 -7.50
CA GLU A 423 -7.86 6.92 -7.89
C GLU A 423 -8.64 5.87 -7.06
N ALA A 424 -8.27 5.64 -5.79
CA ALA A 424 -8.98 4.70 -4.94
C ALA A 424 -10.34 5.28 -4.49
N PRO A 425 -11.48 4.59 -4.69
CA PRO A 425 -12.80 5.09 -4.31
C PRO A 425 -12.96 5.23 -2.79
N VAL A 426 -13.80 6.17 -2.38
CA VAL A 426 -14.12 6.44 -0.97
C VAL A 426 -15.62 6.32 -0.73
N LEU A 427 -16.00 5.57 0.31
CA LEU A 427 -17.33 5.62 0.91
C LEU A 427 -17.25 6.31 2.26
N HIS A 428 -17.81 7.52 2.35
CA HIS A 428 -18.04 8.19 3.62
C HIS A 428 -19.33 7.67 4.23
N VAL A 429 -19.28 7.25 5.48
CA VAL A 429 -20.43 6.62 6.13
C VAL A 429 -20.65 7.22 7.50
N ASN A 430 -21.92 7.53 7.80
CA ASN A 430 -22.31 8.01 9.12
C ASN A 430 -22.14 6.90 10.16
N GLY A 431 -21.28 7.13 11.16
CA GLY A 431 -21.01 6.17 12.22
C GLY A 431 -22.22 5.82 13.09
N ASP A 432 -23.28 6.62 13.11
CA ASP A 432 -24.53 6.29 13.81
C ASP A 432 -25.48 5.37 13.02
N ASP A 433 -25.17 5.07 11.76
CA ASP A 433 -25.92 4.10 10.95
C ASP A 433 -25.09 2.82 10.74
N PRO A 434 -25.09 1.90 11.71
CA PRO A 434 -24.24 0.72 11.67
C PRO A 434 -24.61 -0.24 10.52
N GLU A 435 -25.88 -0.24 10.06
CA GLU A 435 -26.27 -1.02 8.87
C GLU A 435 -25.61 -0.45 7.62
N ALA A 436 -25.56 0.88 7.47
CA ALA A 436 -24.86 1.52 6.35
C ALA A 436 -23.35 1.23 6.38
N VAL A 437 -22.74 1.20 7.57
CA VAL A 437 -21.32 0.85 7.74
C VAL A 437 -21.04 -0.58 7.27
N VAL A 438 -21.88 -1.54 7.66
CA VAL A 438 -21.76 -2.95 7.24
C VAL A 438 -21.93 -3.08 5.73
N LEU A 439 -22.95 -2.44 5.14
CA LEU A 439 -23.14 -2.42 3.69
C LEU A 439 -21.93 -1.85 2.95
N ALA A 440 -21.35 -0.74 3.45
CA ALA A 440 -20.19 -0.12 2.82
C ALA A 440 -18.97 -1.05 2.83
N ILE A 441 -18.77 -1.83 3.90
CA ILE A 441 -17.70 -2.84 3.98
C ILE A 441 -17.92 -3.96 2.95
N GLN A 442 -19.14 -4.47 2.82
CA GLN A 442 -19.47 -5.49 1.81
C GLN A 442 -19.15 -5.00 0.40
N ILE A 443 -19.55 -3.76 0.07
CA ILE A 443 -19.28 -3.16 -1.25
C ILE A 443 -17.77 -2.95 -1.44
N ALA A 444 -17.05 -2.45 -0.44
CA ALA A 444 -15.60 -2.21 -0.56
C ALA A 444 -14.82 -3.52 -0.78
N ILE A 445 -15.12 -4.57 -0.02
CA ILE A 445 -14.48 -5.88 -0.23
C ILE A 445 -14.83 -6.43 -1.61
N ASP A 446 -16.09 -6.33 -2.03
CA ASP A 446 -16.49 -6.75 -3.39
C ASP A 446 -15.70 -6.01 -4.47
N TYR A 447 -15.49 -4.70 -4.31
CA TYR A 447 -14.68 -3.87 -5.23
C TYR A 447 -13.22 -4.33 -5.23
N ARG A 448 -12.60 -4.48 -4.05
CA ARG A 448 -11.21 -4.92 -3.91
C ARG A 448 -11.01 -6.28 -4.56
N MET A 449 -11.92 -7.22 -4.32
CA MET A 449 -11.86 -8.57 -4.87
C MET A 449 -12.11 -8.61 -6.39
N GLN A 450 -12.85 -7.63 -6.94
CA GLN A 450 -13.13 -7.54 -8.37
C GLN A 450 -12.01 -6.84 -9.16
N PHE A 451 -11.42 -5.79 -8.60
CA PHE A 451 -10.52 -4.89 -9.32
C PHE A 451 -9.09 -4.85 -8.79
N HIS A 452 -8.80 -5.55 -7.69
CA HIS A 452 -7.46 -5.64 -7.10
C HIS A 452 -6.84 -4.27 -6.76
N LYS A 453 -7.68 -3.35 -6.29
CA LYS A 453 -7.34 -1.96 -5.98
C LYS A 453 -7.77 -1.57 -4.58
N ASP A 454 -7.05 -0.59 -4.04
CA ASP A 454 -7.34 -0.01 -2.73
C ASP A 454 -8.72 0.63 -2.72
N VAL A 455 -9.36 0.60 -1.55
CA VAL A 455 -10.68 1.20 -1.31
C VAL A 455 -10.78 1.68 0.12
N VAL A 456 -11.47 2.79 0.33
CA VAL A 456 -11.47 3.49 1.62
C VAL A 456 -12.89 3.63 2.16
N ILE A 457 -13.05 3.30 3.44
CA ILE A 457 -14.23 3.58 4.23
C ILE A 457 -13.90 4.68 5.24
N ASP A 458 -14.54 5.84 5.10
CA ASP A 458 -14.45 6.95 6.05
C ASP A 458 -15.63 6.87 7.02
N ILE A 459 -15.42 6.27 8.19
CA ILE A 459 -16.44 6.16 9.24
C ILE A 459 -16.46 7.49 10.01
N VAL A 460 -17.37 8.37 9.61
CA VAL A 460 -17.56 9.68 10.24
C VAL A 460 -18.29 9.50 11.56
N CYS A 461 -17.54 9.64 12.64
CA CYS A 461 -17.93 9.33 14.01
C CYS A 461 -17.64 10.52 14.95
N PHE A 462 -17.61 10.29 16.26
CA PHE A 462 -17.13 11.27 17.23
C PHE A 462 -16.27 10.60 18.31
N ARG A 463 -15.65 11.41 19.19
CA ARG A 463 -14.90 10.91 20.35
C ARG A 463 -15.63 11.33 21.62
N LYS A 464 -16.25 10.38 22.34
CA LYS A 464 -17.07 10.68 23.53
C LYS A 464 -16.26 11.33 24.65
N LEU A 465 -15.03 10.86 24.85
CA LEU A 465 -14.11 11.29 25.91
C LEU A 465 -12.96 12.16 25.37
N GLY A 466 -12.07 12.62 26.26
CA GLY A 466 -10.81 13.28 25.89
C GLY A 466 -9.90 12.40 25.03
N HIS A 467 -8.77 12.94 24.54
CA HIS A 467 -7.83 12.14 23.74
C HIS A 467 -7.28 10.94 24.52
N ASN A 468 -7.09 11.15 25.82
CA ASN A 468 -6.95 10.10 26.80
C ASN A 468 -7.94 10.34 27.95
N GLU A 469 -8.05 9.36 28.84
CA GLU A 469 -9.05 9.33 29.90
C GLU A 469 -8.89 10.44 30.96
N GLN A 470 -7.75 11.14 30.99
CA GLN A 470 -7.47 12.24 31.91
C GLN A 470 -7.57 13.62 31.24
N ASP A 471 -7.77 13.65 29.92
CA ASP A 471 -7.84 14.88 29.13
C ASP A 471 -9.24 15.51 29.21
N THR A 472 -9.30 16.85 29.26
CA THR A 472 -10.54 17.63 29.32
C THR A 472 -10.75 18.38 28.01
N PRO A 473 -11.44 17.78 27.03
CA PRO A 473 -11.45 18.31 25.67
C PRO A 473 -12.36 19.54 25.49
N ALA A 474 -13.26 19.81 26.44
CA ALA A 474 -14.10 21.00 26.43
C ALA A 474 -13.30 22.31 26.56
N VAL A 475 -12.04 22.25 27.01
CA VAL A 475 -11.13 23.41 27.08
C VAL A 475 -10.87 23.99 25.69
N THR A 476 -10.74 23.14 24.67
CA THR A 476 -10.44 23.56 23.29
C THR A 476 -11.62 23.35 22.35
N GLN A 477 -12.54 22.42 22.64
CA GLN A 477 -13.69 22.07 21.78
C GLN A 477 -15.06 22.16 22.49
N PRO A 478 -15.42 23.30 23.10
CA PRO A 478 -16.64 23.39 23.92
C PRO A 478 -17.93 23.12 23.12
N LEU A 479 -18.04 23.63 21.89
CA LEU A 479 -19.24 23.43 21.06
C LEU A 479 -19.45 21.96 20.68
N MET A 480 -18.37 21.28 20.28
CA MET A 480 -18.41 19.86 19.91
C MET A 480 -18.80 19.00 21.10
N TYR A 481 -18.17 19.20 22.25
CA TYR A 481 -18.44 18.38 23.44
C TYR A 481 -19.80 18.68 24.09
N LYS A 482 -20.37 19.89 23.91
CA LYS A 482 -21.76 20.16 24.26
C LYS A 482 -22.75 19.32 23.45
N LYS A 483 -22.51 19.15 22.14
CA LYS A 483 -23.32 18.28 21.28
C LYS A 483 -23.14 16.80 21.63
N ILE A 484 -21.90 16.36 21.85
CA ILE A 484 -21.58 14.98 22.27
C ILE A 484 -22.26 14.62 23.62
N ALA A 485 -22.35 15.57 24.56
CA ALA A 485 -23.03 15.36 25.83
C ALA A 485 -24.54 15.13 25.68
N GLN A 486 -25.17 15.73 24.67
CA GLN A 486 -26.59 15.54 24.33
C GLN A 486 -26.83 14.29 23.48
N HIS A 487 -25.78 13.75 22.88
CA HIS A 487 -25.88 12.60 21.99
C HIS A 487 -26.08 11.29 22.78
N PRO A 488 -27.14 10.50 22.50
CA PRO A 488 -27.47 9.30 23.27
C PRO A 488 -26.46 8.15 23.09
N GLY A 489 -25.68 8.18 21.99
CA GLY A 489 -24.69 7.14 21.64
C GLY A 489 -25.21 6.18 20.59
N THR A 490 -24.32 5.68 19.75
CA THR A 490 -24.65 4.89 18.56
C THR A 490 -25.41 3.61 18.88
N ARG A 491 -24.97 2.85 19.90
CA ARG A 491 -25.65 1.62 20.34
C ARG A 491 -27.08 1.87 20.84
N ALA A 492 -27.31 2.98 21.54
CA ALA A 492 -28.64 3.34 22.02
C ALA A 492 -29.58 3.73 20.87
N LEU A 493 -29.11 4.55 19.92
CA LEU A 493 -29.88 4.92 18.72
C LEU A 493 -30.28 3.70 17.90
N TYR A 494 -29.35 2.77 17.70
CA TYR A 494 -29.63 1.58 16.92
C TYR A 494 -30.59 0.62 17.62
N ALA A 495 -30.45 0.43 18.94
CA ALA A 495 -31.41 -0.34 19.72
C ALA A 495 -32.83 0.24 19.62
N GLU A 496 -32.97 1.57 19.74
CA GLU A 496 -34.26 2.25 19.60
C GLU A 496 -34.85 2.03 18.20
N LYS A 497 -34.04 2.15 17.14
CA LYS A 497 -34.45 1.86 15.76
C LYS A 497 -35.00 0.44 15.63
N LEU A 498 -34.32 -0.57 16.20
CA LEU A 498 -34.77 -1.97 16.13
C LEU A 498 -36.03 -2.25 16.96
N VAL A 499 -36.23 -1.55 18.07
CA VAL A 499 -37.48 -1.60 18.85
C VAL A 499 -38.64 -1.01 18.04
N GLN A 500 -38.44 0.14 17.39
CA GLN A 500 -39.46 0.76 16.54
C GLN A 500 -39.81 -0.12 15.32
N GLN A 501 -38.86 -0.89 14.80
CA GLN A 501 -39.07 -1.87 13.74
C GLN A 501 -39.69 -3.20 14.23
N GLY A 502 -39.84 -3.40 15.54
CA GLY A 502 -40.34 -4.66 16.12
C GLY A 502 -39.38 -5.84 15.99
N VAL A 503 -38.09 -5.60 15.75
CA VAL A 503 -37.05 -6.64 15.61
C VAL A 503 -36.62 -7.18 16.98
N ILE A 504 -36.62 -6.32 17.99
CA ILE A 504 -36.34 -6.65 19.40
C ILE A 504 -37.32 -5.91 20.32
N SER A 505 -37.45 -6.37 21.56
CA SER A 505 -38.09 -5.61 22.64
C SER A 505 -37.09 -4.67 23.34
N ALA A 506 -37.59 -3.71 24.11
CA ALA A 506 -36.73 -2.86 24.95
C ALA A 506 -35.96 -3.67 26.01
N GLU A 507 -36.56 -4.75 26.51
CA GLU A 507 -35.93 -5.64 27.50
C GLU A 507 -34.74 -6.42 26.90
N ASP A 508 -34.83 -6.82 25.63
CA ASP A 508 -33.74 -7.51 24.93
C ASP A 508 -32.47 -6.65 24.85
N ALA A 509 -32.63 -5.35 24.58
CA ALA A 509 -31.51 -4.41 24.54
C ALA A 509 -30.76 -4.36 25.88
N ASP A 510 -31.49 -4.27 27.00
CA ASP A 510 -30.91 -4.27 28.35
C ASP A 510 -30.27 -5.61 28.69
N ASN A 511 -30.87 -6.72 28.26
CA ASN A 511 -30.35 -8.06 28.48
C ASN A 511 -28.99 -8.27 27.79
N PHE A 512 -28.80 -7.73 26.57
CA PHE A 512 -27.48 -7.77 25.93
C PHE A 512 -26.39 -7.07 26.76
N VAL A 513 -26.69 -5.92 27.37
CA VAL A 513 -25.73 -5.19 28.23
C VAL A 513 -25.40 -6.01 29.48
N LYS A 514 -26.42 -6.54 30.16
CA LYS A 514 -26.25 -7.35 31.37
C LYS A 514 -25.43 -8.60 31.08
N ALA A 515 -25.72 -9.30 29.99
CA ALA A 515 -24.99 -10.49 29.57
C ALA A 515 -23.52 -10.18 29.27
N TYR A 516 -23.23 -9.10 28.55
CA TYR A 516 -21.85 -8.71 28.25
C TYR A 516 -21.08 -8.33 29.52
N ARG A 517 -21.68 -7.54 30.41
CA ARG A 517 -21.05 -7.19 31.69
C ARG A 517 -20.72 -8.43 32.52
N LYS A 518 -21.66 -9.38 32.60
CA LYS A 518 -21.43 -10.65 33.31
C LYS A 518 -20.24 -11.41 32.72
N ALA A 519 -20.16 -11.52 31.39
CA ALA A 519 -19.05 -12.19 30.73
C ALA A 519 -17.69 -11.52 31.03
N MET A 520 -17.64 -10.19 31.07
CA MET A 520 -16.43 -9.46 31.49
C MET A 520 -16.07 -9.70 32.96
N ASP A 521 -17.05 -9.78 33.86
CA ASP A 521 -16.80 -10.13 35.27
C ASP A 521 -16.25 -11.56 35.42
N ASP A 522 -16.74 -12.49 34.62
CA ASP A 522 -16.28 -13.88 34.57
C ASP A 522 -14.96 -14.06 33.77
N GLY A 523 -14.50 -13.01 33.07
CA GLY A 523 -13.23 -13.01 32.32
C GLY A 523 -13.27 -13.71 30.94
N HIS A 524 -14.45 -13.97 30.38
CA HIS A 524 -14.63 -14.66 29.10
C HIS A 524 -15.42 -13.84 28.07
N HIS A 525 -15.43 -14.29 26.81
CA HIS A 525 -16.24 -13.68 25.75
C HIS A 525 -17.72 -14.06 25.87
N THR A 526 -18.62 -13.22 25.36
CA THR A 526 -20.04 -13.60 25.17
C THR A 526 -20.22 -14.57 24.01
N VAL A 527 -19.38 -14.43 22.98
CA VAL A 527 -19.27 -15.32 21.83
C VAL A 527 -17.78 -15.44 21.53
N ASP A 528 -17.23 -16.65 21.60
CA ASP A 528 -15.83 -16.90 21.26
C ASP A 528 -15.73 -17.46 19.82
N PRO A 529 -15.24 -16.66 18.86
CA PRO A 529 -15.12 -17.08 17.47
C PRO A 529 -13.80 -17.81 17.17
N VAL A 530 -12.90 -17.93 18.16
CA VAL A 530 -11.53 -18.43 17.95
C VAL A 530 -11.49 -19.95 17.89
N LEU A 531 -10.78 -20.47 16.89
CA LEU A 531 -10.51 -21.89 16.71
C LEU A 531 -9.24 -22.29 17.48
N SER A 532 -9.39 -22.99 18.60
CA SER A 532 -8.27 -23.36 19.47
C SER A 532 -7.36 -24.48 18.92
N ASN A 533 -7.82 -25.26 17.94
CA ASN A 533 -7.12 -26.44 17.41
C ASN A 533 -6.81 -26.36 15.90
N TYR A 534 -6.90 -25.18 15.29
CA TYR A 534 -6.56 -25.01 13.88
C TYR A 534 -5.06 -24.74 13.72
N LYS A 535 -4.43 -25.42 12.76
CA LYS A 535 -3.06 -25.13 12.33
C LYS A 535 -3.06 -24.81 10.84
N SER A 536 -2.82 -23.55 10.52
CA SER A 536 -2.70 -23.12 9.13
C SER A 536 -1.56 -23.87 8.42
N LYS A 537 -1.82 -24.35 7.20
CA LYS A 537 -0.81 -24.96 6.30
C LYS A 537 0.39 -24.04 6.05
N TYR A 538 0.18 -22.72 6.10
CA TYR A 538 1.17 -21.70 5.78
C TYR A 538 1.80 -21.04 7.02
N ALA A 539 1.55 -21.60 8.21
CA ALA A 539 2.15 -21.14 9.45
C ALA A 539 3.69 -21.26 9.41
N VAL A 540 4.38 -20.25 9.93
CA VAL A 540 5.85 -20.25 10.02
C VAL A 540 6.26 -20.58 11.43
N ASP A 541 7.18 -21.54 11.54
CA ASP A 541 7.84 -21.82 12.79
C ASP A 541 9.05 -20.89 13.00
N TRP A 542 8.89 -19.96 13.95
CA TRP A 542 9.95 -19.05 14.37
C TRP A 542 10.83 -19.63 15.48
N VAL A 543 10.42 -20.71 16.15
CA VAL A 543 11.12 -21.30 17.30
C VAL A 543 12.60 -21.58 17.01
N PRO A 544 13.01 -22.08 15.83
CA PRO A 544 14.42 -22.31 15.54
C PRO A 544 15.29 -21.07 15.60
N PHE A 545 14.72 -19.87 15.44
CA PHE A 545 15.44 -18.59 15.33
C PHE A 545 15.53 -17.81 16.64
N LEU A 546 14.75 -18.19 17.65
CA LEU A 546 14.70 -17.50 18.94
C LEU A 546 15.87 -17.93 19.84
N ASN A 547 16.29 -17.04 20.75
CA ASN A 547 17.31 -17.30 21.78
C ASN A 547 18.67 -17.81 21.25
N ARG A 548 19.04 -17.44 20.03
CA ARG A 548 20.33 -17.79 19.40
C ARG A 548 21.41 -16.75 19.70
N LYS A 549 22.68 -17.19 19.72
CA LYS A 549 23.81 -16.30 20.02
C LYS A 549 24.43 -15.76 18.73
N TRP A 550 24.97 -14.55 18.79
CA TRP A 550 25.63 -13.97 17.62
C TRP A 550 26.90 -14.76 17.22
N THR A 551 27.50 -15.46 18.20
CA THR A 551 28.70 -16.28 18.03
C THR A 551 28.45 -17.67 17.46
N ASP A 552 27.19 -18.04 17.21
CA ASP A 552 26.87 -19.35 16.64
C ASP A 552 27.53 -19.51 15.26
N ALA A 553 28.25 -20.61 15.08
CA ALA A 553 29.00 -20.88 13.86
C ALA A 553 28.05 -21.13 12.67
N ALA A 554 28.50 -20.73 11.48
CA ALA A 554 27.89 -21.15 10.22
C ALA A 554 28.97 -21.49 9.21
N ASP A 555 28.82 -22.65 8.58
CA ASP A 555 29.63 -23.01 7.42
C ASP A 555 29.11 -22.26 6.20
N THR A 556 29.84 -21.24 5.81
CA THR A 556 29.50 -20.36 4.68
C THR A 556 30.35 -20.66 3.45
N ALA A 557 31.29 -21.60 3.54
CA ALA A 557 32.11 -22.00 2.41
C ALA A 557 31.25 -22.72 1.36
N VAL A 558 31.68 -22.66 0.10
CA VAL A 558 31.04 -23.39 -1.01
C VAL A 558 32.12 -24.14 -1.78
N PRO A 559 31.97 -25.44 -2.08
CA PRO A 559 32.97 -26.20 -2.81
C PRO A 559 33.41 -25.48 -4.10
N LEU A 560 34.71 -25.49 -4.39
CA LEU A 560 35.28 -24.77 -5.54
C LEU A 560 34.58 -25.14 -6.86
N ALA A 561 34.31 -26.44 -7.07
CA ALA A 561 33.60 -26.91 -8.27
C ALA A 561 32.22 -26.28 -8.41
N GLU A 562 31.50 -26.11 -7.30
CA GLU A 562 30.19 -25.48 -7.29
C GLU A 562 30.28 -23.98 -7.55
N LEU A 563 31.25 -23.27 -6.96
CA LEU A 563 31.49 -21.85 -7.27
C LEU A 563 31.77 -21.62 -8.76
N LYS A 564 32.56 -22.50 -9.40
CA LYS A 564 32.82 -22.43 -10.84
C LYS A 564 31.54 -22.63 -11.66
N ARG A 565 30.73 -23.64 -11.30
CA ARG A 565 29.43 -23.92 -11.95
C ARG A 565 28.47 -22.73 -11.81
N LEU A 566 28.34 -22.17 -10.60
CA LEU A 566 27.50 -21.01 -10.33
C LEU A 566 27.97 -19.80 -11.14
N GLY A 567 29.29 -19.54 -11.17
CA GLY A 567 29.90 -18.46 -11.94
C GLY A 567 29.66 -18.56 -13.45
N GLU A 568 29.69 -19.78 -14.00
CA GLU A 568 29.32 -20.03 -15.38
C GLU A 568 27.84 -19.74 -15.65
N ARG A 569 26.94 -20.18 -14.75
CA ARG A 569 25.49 -19.92 -14.88
C ARG A 569 25.15 -18.42 -14.84
N ILE A 570 25.69 -17.66 -13.89
CA ILE A 570 25.41 -16.20 -13.80
C ILE A 570 25.98 -15.39 -14.98
N THR A 571 26.94 -15.95 -15.73
CA THR A 571 27.55 -15.31 -16.92
C THR A 571 27.03 -15.88 -18.24
N THR A 572 26.05 -16.79 -18.19
CA THR A 572 25.40 -17.36 -19.38
C THR A 572 24.24 -16.46 -19.79
N VAL A 573 24.30 -15.98 -21.04
CA VAL A 573 23.29 -15.12 -21.67
C VAL A 573 22.60 -15.91 -22.78
N PRO A 574 21.27 -15.76 -22.98
CA PRO A 574 20.56 -16.44 -24.07
C PRO A 574 21.10 -16.07 -25.46
N GLU A 575 21.09 -17.00 -26.42
CA GLU A 575 21.74 -16.84 -27.74
C GLU A 575 21.25 -15.61 -28.53
N ASN A 576 19.96 -15.26 -28.43
CA ASN A 576 19.36 -14.14 -29.16
C ASN A 576 19.24 -12.84 -28.34
N PHE A 577 19.95 -12.73 -27.22
CA PHE A 577 19.86 -11.57 -26.32
C PHE A 577 21.03 -10.62 -26.53
N LYS A 578 20.78 -9.39 -27.01
CA LYS A 578 21.87 -8.42 -27.25
C LYS A 578 22.16 -7.61 -26.00
N VAL A 579 23.27 -7.93 -25.33
CA VAL A 579 23.77 -7.15 -24.19
C VAL A 579 24.48 -5.87 -24.66
N HIS A 580 24.40 -4.80 -23.88
CA HIS A 580 25.17 -3.58 -24.11
C HIS A 580 26.70 -3.85 -24.03
N PRO A 581 27.54 -3.30 -24.93
CA PRO A 581 28.98 -3.63 -24.97
C PRO A 581 29.76 -3.45 -23.66
N LEU A 582 29.40 -2.45 -22.84
CA LEU A 582 30.02 -2.26 -21.51
C LEU A 582 29.66 -3.37 -20.52
N VAL A 583 28.42 -3.88 -20.60
CA VAL A 583 27.95 -4.96 -19.72
C VAL A 583 28.50 -6.31 -20.18
N GLU A 584 28.66 -6.51 -21.49
CA GLU A 584 29.34 -7.67 -22.06
C GLU A 584 30.78 -7.81 -21.52
N ARG A 585 31.51 -6.70 -21.37
CA ARG A 585 32.84 -6.70 -20.71
C ARG A 585 32.76 -7.19 -19.27
N VAL A 586 31.83 -6.66 -18.47
CA VAL A 586 31.62 -7.10 -17.07
C VAL A 586 31.32 -8.59 -17.00
N ILE A 587 30.47 -9.11 -17.89
CA ILE A 587 30.13 -10.54 -17.96
C ILE A 587 31.36 -11.38 -18.31
N ASN A 588 32.18 -10.93 -19.26
CA ASN A 588 33.42 -11.62 -19.65
C ASN A 588 34.45 -11.64 -18.51
N ASP A 589 34.63 -10.52 -17.81
CA ASP A 589 35.52 -10.44 -16.64
C ASP A 589 35.04 -11.37 -15.53
N ARG A 590 33.72 -11.39 -15.24
CA ARG A 590 33.11 -12.33 -14.30
C ARG A 590 33.28 -13.80 -14.70
N ARG A 591 33.33 -14.10 -16.00
CA ARG A 591 33.60 -15.46 -16.48
C ARG A 591 35.05 -15.88 -16.22
N ASN A 592 36.00 -14.97 -16.40
CA ASN A 592 37.41 -15.21 -16.06
C ASN A 592 37.59 -15.38 -14.54
N MET A 593 36.91 -14.54 -13.76
CA MET A 593 36.82 -14.65 -12.30
C MET A 593 36.28 -16.02 -11.85
N ALA A 594 35.19 -16.48 -12.46
CA ALA A 594 34.61 -17.79 -12.18
C ALA A 594 35.57 -18.96 -12.49
N ARG A 595 36.42 -18.82 -13.50
CA ARG A 595 37.42 -19.85 -13.87
C ARG A 595 38.63 -19.85 -12.93
N GLY A 596 38.87 -18.74 -12.23
CA GLY A 596 40.06 -18.49 -11.43
C GLY A 596 41.20 -17.85 -12.22
N ASP A 597 40.93 -17.35 -13.43
CA ASP A 597 41.92 -16.68 -14.30
C ASP A 597 42.14 -15.22 -13.89
N GLN A 598 41.23 -14.67 -13.08
CA GLN A 598 41.25 -13.31 -12.54
C GLN A 598 40.72 -13.35 -11.09
N PRO A 599 41.23 -12.51 -10.16
CA PRO A 599 40.66 -12.42 -8.83
C PRO A 599 39.28 -11.75 -8.86
N LEU A 600 38.44 -12.11 -7.89
CA LEU A 600 37.06 -11.65 -7.77
C LEU A 600 36.99 -10.17 -7.43
N ASP A 601 36.09 -9.44 -8.06
CA ASP A 601 35.64 -8.12 -7.59
C ASP A 601 34.42 -8.24 -6.65
N TRP A 602 34.00 -7.10 -6.09
CA TRP A 602 32.86 -7.05 -5.16
C TRP A 602 31.57 -7.57 -5.78
N GLY A 603 31.26 -7.15 -7.01
CA GLY A 603 30.03 -7.54 -7.71
C GLY A 603 29.96 -9.04 -7.96
N MET A 604 31.09 -9.68 -8.25
CA MET A 604 31.18 -11.13 -8.40
C MET A 604 31.04 -11.86 -7.05
N GLY A 605 31.69 -11.37 -5.99
CA GLY A 605 31.54 -11.92 -4.64
C GLY A 605 30.09 -11.89 -4.16
N GLU A 606 29.39 -10.76 -4.38
CA GLU A 606 27.97 -10.60 -4.09
C GLU A 606 27.09 -11.55 -4.93
N HIS A 607 27.29 -11.61 -6.26
CA HIS A 607 26.53 -12.50 -7.13
C HIS A 607 26.70 -13.98 -6.78
N LEU A 608 27.91 -14.42 -6.44
CA LEU A 608 28.15 -15.81 -6.00
C LEU A 608 27.44 -16.12 -4.68
N ALA A 609 27.30 -15.15 -3.77
CA ALA A 609 26.52 -15.33 -2.56
C ALA A 609 25.04 -15.52 -2.88
N PHE A 610 24.46 -14.66 -3.73
CA PHE A 610 23.07 -14.82 -4.16
C PHE A 610 22.84 -16.16 -4.88
N ALA A 611 23.68 -16.48 -5.87
CA ALA A 611 23.58 -17.71 -6.65
C ALA A 611 23.66 -18.97 -5.77
N SER A 612 24.59 -18.98 -4.80
CA SER A 612 24.74 -20.10 -3.88
C SER A 612 23.56 -20.24 -2.91
N LEU A 613 22.96 -19.14 -2.47
CA LEU A 613 21.78 -19.16 -1.58
C LEU A 613 20.54 -19.68 -2.30
N VAL A 614 20.24 -19.19 -3.50
CA VAL A 614 19.06 -19.64 -4.26
C VAL A 614 19.18 -21.08 -4.71
N ALA A 615 20.39 -21.53 -5.06
CA ALA A 615 20.68 -22.94 -5.33
C ALA A 615 20.52 -23.83 -4.08
N SER A 616 20.71 -23.27 -2.87
CA SER A 616 20.55 -23.98 -1.59
C SER A 616 19.13 -23.89 -1.01
N GLY A 617 18.17 -23.32 -1.75
CA GLY A 617 16.78 -23.23 -1.32
C GLY A 617 16.42 -21.98 -0.50
N TYR A 618 17.34 -21.02 -0.32
CA TYR A 618 17.03 -19.73 0.30
C TYR A 618 16.62 -18.71 -0.76
N SER A 619 15.41 -18.16 -0.65
CA SER A 619 14.98 -17.08 -1.53
C SER A 619 15.79 -15.81 -1.24
N VAL A 620 15.95 -14.95 -2.25
CA VAL A 620 16.62 -13.65 -2.11
C VAL A 620 15.69 -12.58 -2.67
N ARG A 621 15.41 -11.56 -1.87
CA ARG A 621 14.65 -10.36 -2.24
C ARG A 621 15.57 -9.15 -2.06
N LEU A 622 16.09 -8.62 -3.17
CA LEU A 622 16.89 -7.40 -3.20
C LEU A 622 16.03 -6.26 -3.73
N THR A 623 15.92 -5.20 -2.96
CA THR A 623 15.21 -3.99 -3.39
C THR A 623 15.99 -2.73 -3.07
N GLY A 624 15.80 -1.70 -3.87
CA GLY A 624 16.39 -0.39 -3.67
C GLY A 624 16.34 0.42 -4.95
N GLN A 625 16.64 1.72 -4.85
CA GLN A 625 16.63 2.60 -6.02
C GLN A 625 17.75 2.18 -6.98
N ASP A 626 17.38 1.76 -8.18
CA ASP A 626 18.28 1.27 -9.24
C ASP A 626 19.11 0.01 -8.88
N SER A 627 18.69 -0.78 -7.87
CA SER A 627 19.45 -1.94 -7.38
C SER A 627 19.62 -3.06 -8.40
N GLY A 628 18.76 -3.16 -9.43
CA GLY A 628 18.88 -4.14 -10.51
C GLY A 628 20.17 -3.98 -11.32
N ARG A 629 20.55 -2.75 -11.63
CA ARG A 629 21.86 -2.41 -12.21
C ARG A 629 22.93 -2.23 -11.12
N GLY A 630 22.49 -1.73 -9.96
CA GLY A 630 23.32 -1.13 -8.93
C GLY A 630 23.65 0.32 -9.28
N THR A 631 23.54 1.22 -8.30
CA THR A 631 23.81 2.66 -8.43
C THR A 631 25.15 2.92 -9.12
N PHE A 632 26.20 2.22 -8.67
CA PHE A 632 27.57 2.36 -9.18
C PHE A 632 27.89 1.50 -10.41
N THR A 633 26.88 0.95 -11.09
CA THR A 633 27.06 0.12 -12.31
C THR A 633 28.04 -1.03 -12.05
N HIS A 634 27.78 -1.78 -10.96
CA HIS A 634 28.65 -2.85 -10.50
C HIS A 634 27.92 -4.20 -10.41
N ARG A 635 26.58 -4.20 -10.30
CA ARG A 635 25.80 -5.41 -10.03
C ARG A 635 25.31 -6.08 -11.31
N HIS A 636 24.55 -5.38 -12.14
CA HIS A 636 23.95 -5.95 -13.36
C HIS A 636 23.22 -7.29 -13.10
N ALA A 637 22.39 -7.34 -12.06
CA ALA A 637 21.53 -8.48 -11.79
C ALA A 637 20.40 -8.60 -12.82
N VAL A 638 19.96 -7.46 -13.37
CA VAL A 638 19.04 -7.39 -14.52
C VAL A 638 19.82 -6.99 -15.76
N LEU A 639 19.76 -7.82 -16.80
CA LEU A 639 20.26 -7.52 -18.14
C LEU A 639 19.11 -7.01 -18.99
N HIS A 640 19.39 -6.03 -19.86
CA HIS A 640 18.41 -5.44 -20.77
C HIS A 640 18.84 -5.66 -22.22
N ASP A 641 17.97 -6.27 -23.01
CA ASP A 641 18.19 -6.52 -24.43
C ASP A 641 18.19 -5.19 -25.18
N GLN A 642 19.28 -4.91 -25.89
CA GLN A 642 19.42 -3.71 -26.71
C GLN A 642 18.54 -3.78 -27.97
N ASN A 643 18.03 -4.96 -28.33
CA ASN A 643 17.09 -5.13 -29.44
C ASN A 643 15.62 -4.93 -29.03
N ARG A 644 15.32 -4.67 -27.74
CA ARG A 644 13.92 -4.59 -27.29
C ARG A 644 13.16 -3.43 -27.96
N GLU A 645 11.96 -3.72 -28.44
CA GLU A 645 11.05 -2.72 -29.04
C GLU A 645 9.91 -2.31 -28.10
N ARG A 646 9.64 -3.10 -27.05
CA ARG A 646 8.60 -2.85 -26.04
C ARG A 646 9.22 -2.53 -24.68
N TRP A 647 8.56 -1.66 -23.92
CA TRP A 647 9.07 -1.19 -22.62
C TRP A 647 9.00 -2.27 -21.53
N ASN A 648 8.03 -3.18 -21.61
CA ASN A 648 7.74 -4.23 -20.63
C ASN A 648 8.41 -5.57 -20.91
N ASP A 649 9.16 -5.69 -22.02
CA ASP A 649 9.85 -6.92 -22.43
C ASP A 649 11.37 -6.71 -22.54
N GLY A 650 12.09 -7.82 -22.72
CA GLY A 650 13.52 -7.79 -23.03
C GLY A 650 14.41 -7.64 -21.80
N THR A 651 13.97 -8.10 -20.64
CA THR A 651 14.82 -8.25 -19.46
C THR A 651 15.19 -9.72 -19.24
N TYR A 652 16.42 -9.97 -18.77
CA TYR A 652 16.88 -11.30 -18.37
C TYR A 652 17.62 -11.19 -17.04
N VAL A 653 17.27 -12.05 -16.09
CA VAL A 653 17.86 -12.09 -14.74
C VAL A 653 18.61 -13.41 -14.58
N PRO A 654 19.95 -13.44 -14.71
CA PRO A 654 20.72 -14.68 -14.63
C PRO A 654 20.52 -15.43 -13.30
N LEU A 655 20.32 -14.70 -12.20
CA LEU A 655 20.11 -15.26 -10.86
C LEU A 655 18.76 -15.99 -10.69
N GLN A 656 17.84 -15.86 -11.65
CA GLN A 656 16.62 -16.69 -11.74
C GLN A 656 16.83 -18.00 -12.50
N ASN A 657 18.04 -18.25 -13.03
CA ASN A 657 18.36 -19.33 -13.97
C ASN A 657 19.62 -20.13 -13.55
N ILE A 658 19.86 -20.30 -12.26
CA ILE A 658 21.02 -20.96 -11.65
C ILE A 658 20.91 -22.49 -11.61
N ALA A 659 19.74 -23.00 -11.23
CA ALA A 659 19.49 -24.43 -11.10
C ALA A 659 17.99 -24.73 -11.27
N GLU A 660 17.66 -25.94 -11.72
CA GLU A 660 16.29 -26.43 -11.72
C GLU A 660 15.77 -26.53 -10.28
N GLY A 661 14.54 -26.07 -10.04
CA GLY A 661 13.94 -26.07 -8.70
C GLY A 661 14.58 -25.12 -7.67
N GLN A 662 15.41 -24.16 -8.10
CA GLN A 662 16.00 -23.17 -7.20
C GLN A 662 14.93 -22.35 -6.46
N ALA A 663 15.33 -21.73 -5.35
CA ALA A 663 14.50 -20.72 -4.68
C ALA A 663 14.41 -19.42 -5.51
N LYS A 664 13.43 -18.58 -5.16
CA LYS A 664 13.11 -17.36 -5.90
C LYS A 664 14.21 -16.31 -5.70
N PHE A 665 14.67 -15.72 -6.80
CA PHE A 665 15.45 -14.49 -6.80
C PHE A 665 14.58 -13.34 -7.32
N THR A 666 14.33 -12.37 -6.45
CA THR A 666 13.54 -11.17 -6.74
C THR A 666 14.44 -9.95 -6.62
N VAL A 667 14.58 -9.18 -7.69
CA VAL A 667 15.27 -7.89 -7.68
C VAL A 667 14.31 -6.80 -8.15
N ILE A 668 14.21 -5.73 -7.36
CA ILE A 668 13.24 -4.66 -7.57
C ILE A 668 13.99 -3.33 -7.54
N ASP A 669 13.87 -2.58 -8.64
CA ASP A 669 14.17 -1.15 -8.62
C ASP A 669 12.98 -0.46 -7.93
N SER A 670 13.22 0.07 -6.73
CA SER A 670 12.17 0.65 -5.90
C SER A 670 11.64 1.95 -6.49
N VAL A 671 10.44 2.35 -6.06
CA VAL A 671 10.05 3.76 -6.17
C VAL A 671 11.00 4.63 -5.34
N LEU A 672 11.00 5.93 -5.59
CA LEU A 672 11.87 6.89 -4.90
C LEU A 672 11.30 7.23 -3.51
N SER A 673 11.35 6.25 -2.61
CA SER A 673 10.94 6.33 -1.20
C SER A 673 11.93 5.51 -0.37
N GLU A 674 12.39 6.10 0.73
CA GLU A 674 13.17 5.39 1.75
C GLU A 674 12.28 4.90 2.89
N GLU A 675 11.36 5.72 3.40
CA GLU A 675 10.58 5.43 4.61
C GLU A 675 9.61 4.27 4.40
N ALA A 676 8.72 4.36 3.41
CA ALA A 676 7.76 3.28 3.15
C ALA A 676 8.44 2.01 2.62
N VAL A 677 9.43 2.12 1.73
CA VAL A 677 10.11 0.94 1.19
C VAL A 677 10.88 0.20 2.29
N LEU A 678 11.58 0.89 3.19
CA LEU A 678 12.28 0.22 4.29
C LEU A 678 11.28 -0.40 5.30
N GLY A 679 10.16 0.28 5.58
CA GLY A 679 9.06 -0.28 6.38
C GLY A 679 8.49 -1.55 5.77
N PHE A 680 8.29 -1.56 4.45
CA PHE A 680 7.83 -2.73 3.69
C PHE A 680 8.79 -3.90 3.84
N GLU A 681 10.09 -3.69 3.62
CA GLU A 681 11.06 -4.78 3.72
C GLU A 681 11.25 -5.28 5.15
N TYR A 682 11.07 -4.43 6.16
CA TYR A 682 10.95 -4.88 7.55
C TYR A 682 9.74 -5.81 7.71
N GLY A 683 8.56 -5.40 7.24
CA GLY A 683 7.34 -6.22 7.21
C GLY A 683 7.53 -7.59 6.54
N TYR A 684 8.18 -7.60 5.38
CA TYR A 684 8.48 -8.81 4.63
C TYR A 684 9.45 -9.72 5.40
N SER A 685 10.56 -9.17 5.88
CA SER A 685 11.60 -9.93 6.61
C SER A 685 11.10 -10.53 7.93
N THR A 686 10.14 -9.85 8.57
CA THR A 686 9.51 -10.38 9.76
C THR A 686 8.51 -11.47 9.38
N ALA A 687 7.85 -11.45 8.22
CA ALA A 687 6.95 -12.52 7.83
C ALA A 687 7.66 -13.78 7.32
N GLU A 688 8.83 -13.66 6.68
CA GLU A 688 9.50 -14.75 5.98
C GLU A 688 10.97 -14.97 6.44
N PRO A 689 11.24 -15.92 7.36
CA PRO A 689 12.58 -16.12 7.93
C PRO A 689 13.55 -16.80 6.96
N ASN A 690 13.07 -17.49 5.91
CA ASN A 690 13.93 -18.23 4.98
C ASN A 690 14.20 -17.47 3.68
N THR A 691 13.89 -16.17 3.64
CA THR A 691 14.28 -15.26 2.55
C THR A 691 15.35 -14.29 3.04
N LEU A 692 16.43 -14.14 2.26
CA LEU A 692 17.37 -13.04 2.43
C LEU A 692 16.72 -11.77 1.88
N VAL A 693 16.19 -10.94 2.78
CA VAL A 693 15.61 -9.65 2.44
C VAL A 693 16.67 -8.58 2.56
N LEU A 694 16.97 -7.90 1.45
CA LEU A 694 17.93 -6.81 1.38
C LEU A 694 17.25 -5.54 0.89
N TRP A 695 17.50 -4.44 1.60
CA TRP A 695 17.22 -3.09 1.14
C TRP A 695 18.54 -2.36 0.89
N GLU A 696 18.70 -1.79 -0.30
CA GLU A 696 19.87 -1.00 -0.69
C GLU A 696 19.49 0.47 -0.87
N ALA A 697 20.15 1.34 -0.12
CA ALA A 697 20.05 2.78 -0.33
C ALA A 697 20.88 3.18 -1.56
N GLN A 698 20.44 4.19 -2.32
CA GLN A 698 21.24 4.72 -3.43
C GLN A 698 22.60 5.26 -2.95
N PHE A 699 22.56 6.03 -1.86
CA PHE A 699 23.70 6.37 -1.01
C PHE A 699 23.29 6.15 0.45
N GLY A 700 24.23 5.73 1.30
CA GLY A 700 23.95 5.47 2.70
C GLY A 700 23.42 6.70 3.44
N ASP A 701 23.74 7.90 2.96
CA ASP A 701 23.31 9.19 3.53
C ASP A 701 21.77 9.34 3.54
N PHE A 702 21.06 8.81 2.54
CA PHE A 702 19.62 8.98 2.34
C PHE A 702 18.76 8.09 3.25
N VAL A 703 19.37 7.11 3.93
CA VAL A 703 18.67 6.23 4.88
C VAL A 703 18.01 7.00 6.03
N ASN A 704 18.44 8.24 6.27
CA ASN A 704 17.86 9.14 7.27
C ASN A 704 16.39 9.49 7.02
N GLY A 705 15.88 9.36 5.79
CA GLY A 705 14.45 9.48 5.50
C GLY A 705 13.61 8.42 6.22
N ALA A 706 14.17 7.25 6.48
CA ALA A 706 13.50 6.12 7.12
C ALA A 706 13.83 5.97 8.62
N GLN A 707 14.22 7.06 9.29
CA GLN A 707 14.72 6.99 10.67
C GLN A 707 13.71 6.40 11.66
N VAL A 708 12.41 6.68 11.49
CA VAL A 708 11.37 6.12 12.36
C VAL A 708 11.34 4.59 12.26
N VAL A 709 11.50 4.03 11.06
CA VAL A 709 11.57 2.57 10.86
C VAL A 709 12.79 1.99 11.57
N ILE A 710 13.94 2.65 11.47
CA ILE A 710 15.20 2.22 12.10
C ILE A 710 15.07 2.20 13.63
N ASP A 711 14.60 3.31 14.20
CA ASP A 711 14.54 3.50 15.65
C ASP A 711 13.45 2.62 16.28
N GLN A 712 12.30 2.51 15.62
CA GLN A 712 11.09 1.97 16.23
C GLN A 712 10.76 0.54 15.82
N PHE A 713 11.42 -0.01 14.81
CA PHE A 713 11.20 -1.39 14.36
C PHE A 713 12.51 -2.16 14.29
N ILE A 714 13.48 -1.68 13.52
CA ILE A 714 14.71 -2.43 13.23
C ILE A 714 15.58 -2.59 14.48
N SER A 715 15.85 -1.49 15.19
CA SER A 715 16.73 -1.54 16.38
C SER A 715 16.03 -2.02 17.66
N SER A 716 14.70 -1.94 17.73
CA SER A 716 13.95 -2.12 18.99
C SER A 716 12.82 -3.16 18.94
N GLY A 717 12.45 -3.70 17.77
CA GLY A 717 11.30 -4.59 17.62
C GLY A 717 11.40 -5.89 18.43
N GLU A 718 12.61 -6.44 18.58
CA GLU A 718 12.81 -7.67 19.35
C GLU A 718 12.69 -7.44 20.86
N VAL A 719 13.32 -6.39 21.40
CA VAL A 719 13.29 -6.13 22.85
C VAL A 719 11.91 -5.63 23.32
N LYS A 720 11.15 -4.97 22.44
CA LYS A 720 9.80 -4.49 22.73
C LYS A 720 8.73 -5.55 22.54
N TRP A 721 8.84 -6.37 21.50
CA TRP A 721 7.75 -7.23 21.03
C TRP A 721 8.13 -8.69 20.85
N GLY A 722 9.37 -9.09 21.14
CA GLY A 722 9.90 -10.41 20.82
C GLY A 722 10.05 -10.65 19.31
N ARG A 723 9.94 -9.60 18.49
CA ARG A 723 9.88 -9.74 17.04
C ARG A 723 11.26 -9.71 16.40
N VAL A 724 11.71 -10.86 15.93
CA VAL A 724 12.97 -11.01 15.19
C VAL A 724 12.80 -10.65 13.70
N SER A 725 13.88 -10.16 13.08
CA SER A 725 13.98 -9.78 11.66
C SER A 725 15.37 -10.09 11.12
N GLY A 726 15.44 -10.65 9.91
CA GLY A 726 16.70 -10.90 9.19
C GLY A 726 17.08 -9.82 8.17
N LEU A 727 16.43 -8.65 8.19
CA LEU A 727 16.61 -7.59 7.18
C LEU A 727 18.08 -7.17 7.06
N THR A 728 18.58 -7.10 5.82
CA THR A 728 19.91 -6.57 5.51
C THR A 728 19.79 -5.19 4.87
N MET A 729 20.50 -4.20 5.40
CA MET A 729 20.57 -2.85 4.87
C MET A 729 21.95 -2.63 4.23
N LEU A 730 21.98 -2.44 2.91
CA LEU A 730 23.18 -2.12 2.14
C LEU A 730 23.26 -0.60 1.97
N LEU A 731 24.23 0.03 2.63
CA LEU A 731 24.33 1.48 2.75
C LEU A 731 25.66 1.98 2.18
N PRO A 732 25.68 2.47 0.92
CA PRO A 732 26.90 2.94 0.29
C PRO A 732 27.60 4.04 1.09
N HIS A 733 28.86 3.82 1.44
CA HIS A 733 29.62 4.63 2.38
C HIS A 733 31.08 4.76 1.93
N GLY A 734 31.65 5.95 2.10
CA GLY A 734 33.05 6.22 1.81
C GLY A 734 33.33 7.69 1.49
N TYR A 735 34.39 8.24 2.07
CA TYR A 735 34.77 9.64 1.89
C TYR A 735 35.66 9.80 0.65
N GLU A 736 35.04 10.20 -0.46
CA GLU A 736 35.70 10.22 -1.79
C GLU A 736 35.65 11.63 -2.44
N GLY A 737 35.36 12.65 -1.64
CA GLY A 737 35.29 14.04 -2.10
C GLY A 737 34.04 14.39 -2.91
N GLN A 738 32.97 13.58 -2.82
CA GLN A 738 31.70 13.79 -3.53
C GLN A 738 30.69 14.69 -2.78
N GLY A 739 31.11 15.31 -1.68
CA GLY A 739 30.27 16.20 -0.88
C GLY A 739 29.55 15.50 0.29
N PRO A 740 28.75 16.28 1.05
CA PRO A 740 28.28 15.85 2.35
C PRO A 740 27.18 14.80 2.37
N GLU A 741 26.35 14.72 1.33
CA GLU A 741 25.23 13.76 1.22
C GLU A 741 25.54 12.56 0.29
N HIS A 742 26.82 12.33 -0.01
CA HIS A 742 27.28 11.20 -0.84
C HIS A 742 28.51 10.52 -0.22
N SER A 743 28.64 10.56 1.11
CA SER A 743 29.85 10.14 1.82
C SER A 743 29.57 9.23 3.00
N SER A 744 28.51 9.48 3.78
CA SER A 744 28.34 8.89 5.10
C SER A 744 26.98 8.24 5.30
N THR A 745 27.00 6.94 5.61
CA THR A 745 25.81 6.26 6.15
C THR A 745 25.47 6.65 7.59
N ARG A 746 26.24 7.56 8.20
CA ARG A 746 26.13 7.91 9.63
C ARG A 746 26.22 6.68 10.52
N ILE A 747 27.26 5.88 10.31
CA ILE A 747 27.47 4.62 11.02
C ILE A 747 27.47 4.81 12.55
N GLU A 748 27.85 6.00 13.04
CA GLU A 748 27.77 6.39 14.45
C GLU A 748 26.35 6.31 15.02
N ARG A 749 25.32 6.60 14.21
CA ARG A 749 23.92 6.56 14.63
C ARG A 749 23.45 5.13 14.85
N PHE A 750 23.83 4.22 13.96
CA PHE A 750 23.57 2.80 14.11
C PHE A 750 24.29 2.23 15.34
N LEU A 751 25.55 2.60 15.54
CA LEU A 751 26.33 2.17 16.72
C LEU A 751 25.76 2.73 18.02
N GLN A 752 25.19 3.93 18.02
CA GLN A 752 24.49 4.48 19.18
C GLN A 752 23.24 3.66 19.56
N LEU A 753 22.54 3.11 18.58
CA LEU A 753 21.35 2.27 18.79
C LEU A 753 21.68 0.83 19.19
N CYS A 754 22.95 0.42 19.11
CA CYS A 754 23.37 -0.95 19.37
C CYS A 754 23.35 -1.27 20.88
N ALA A 755 22.48 -2.20 21.27
CA ALA A 755 22.34 -2.72 22.63
C ALA A 755 21.76 -4.15 22.59
N ASP A 756 22.02 -4.97 23.60
CA ASP A 756 21.40 -6.31 23.76
C ASP A 756 21.50 -7.24 22.53
N HIS A 757 22.55 -7.06 21.71
CA HIS A 757 22.75 -7.76 20.44
C HIS A 757 21.57 -7.60 19.47
N ASN A 758 20.92 -6.43 19.48
CA ASN A 758 19.74 -6.11 18.68
C ASN A 758 19.99 -6.12 17.17
N MET A 759 21.19 -5.75 16.73
CA MET A 759 21.57 -5.69 15.31
C MET A 759 23.02 -6.14 15.09
N GLN A 760 23.47 -6.11 13.84
CA GLN A 760 24.84 -6.34 13.42
C GLN A 760 25.30 -5.14 12.59
N VAL A 761 26.43 -4.50 12.92
CA VAL A 761 27.00 -3.38 12.15
C VAL A 761 28.36 -3.81 11.61
N VAL A 762 28.50 -3.78 10.29
CA VAL A 762 29.69 -4.26 9.58
C VAL A 762 30.09 -3.30 8.46
N GLN A 763 31.38 -3.27 8.13
CA GLN A 763 31.94 -2.45 7.07
C GLN A 763 32.97 -3.28 6.28
N PRO A 764 32.49 -4.21 5.43
CA PRO A 764 33.35 -5.19 4.80
C PRO A 764 34.34 -4.57 3.81
N THR A 765 35.57 -5.10 3.75
CA THR A 765 36.61 -4.55 2.87
C THR A 765 36.98 -5.39 1.66
N THR A 766 36.60 -6.68 1.62
CA THR A 766 36.93 -7.58 0.49
C THR A 766 35.71 -8.29 -0.11
N PRO A 767 35.79 -8.77 -1.36
CA PRO A 767 34.73 -9.56 -1.97
C PRO A 767 34.40 -10.87 -1.24
N ALA A 768 35.40 -11.54 -0.65
CA ALA A 768 35.16 -12.72 0.19
C ALA A 768 34.35 -12.38 1.44
N GLN A 769 34.58 -11.22 2.06
CA GLN A 769 33.86 -10.79 3.26
C GLN A 769 32.37 -10.57 2.97
N ILE A 770 32.01 -9.87 1.88
CA ILE A 770 30.59 -9.70 1.51
C ILE A 770 29.95 -11.04 1.14
N PHE A 771 30.67 -11.93 0.46
CA PHE A 771 30.18 -13.28 0.14
C PHE A 771 29.79 -14.07 1.39
N HIS A 772 30.72 -14.18 2.34
CA HIS A 772 30.49 -14.94 3.56
C HIS A 772 29.47 -14.26 4.46
N LEU A 773 29.44 -12.92 4.49
CA LEU A 773 28.50 -12.15 5.31
C LEU A 773 27.05 -12.41 4.90
N LEU A 774 26.74 -12.31 3.60
CA LEU A 774 25.37 -12.53 3.10
C LEU A 774 24.92 -13.98 3.31
N ARG A 775 25.82 -14.95 3.09
CA ARG A 775 25.53 -16.36 3.39
C ARG A 775 25.33 -16.59 4.89
N ARG A 776 26.16 -15.95 5.73
CA ARG A 776 26.07 -16.02 7.20
C ARG A 776 24.71 -15.55 7.72
N GLN A 777 24.13 -14.52 7.09
CA GLN A 777 22.82 -13.99 7.47
C GLN A 777 21.68 -15.00 7.29
N MET A 778 21.80 -15.93 6.34
CA MET A 778 20.77 -16.95 6.09
C MET A 778 21.05 -18.30 6.74
N ILE A 779 22.30 -18.78 6.64
CA ILE A 779 22.69 -20.12 7.09
C ILE A 779 22.66 -20.22 8.61
N ARG A 780 23.00 -19.13 9.32
CA ARG A 780 22.77 -19.10 10.77
C ARG A 780 21.28 -19.09 11.03
N LEU A 781 20.83 -19.82 12.04
CA LEU A 781 19.47 -19.70 12.57
C LEU A 781 19.31 -18.42 13.41
N PHE A 782 20.01 -17.35 13.06
CA PHE A 782 20.02 -16.08 13.78
C PHE A 782 19.45 -15.01 12.86
N ARG A 783 18.32 -14.43 13.23
CA ARG A 783 17.65 -13.36 12.49
C ARG A 783 17.72 -12.07 13.29
N LYS A 784 18.80 -11.31 13.07
CA LYS A 784 18.93 -9.92 13.50
C LYS A 784 19.20 -9.03 12.29
N PRO A 785 18.74 -7.78 12.30
CA PRO A 785 19.07 -6.83 11.26
C PRO A 785 20.58 -6.72 11.05
N LEU A 786 20.98 -6.63 9.79
CA LEU A 786 22.37 -6.53 9.36
C LEU A 786 22.58 -5.21 8.63
N ILE A 787 23.31 -4.29 9.24
CA ILE A 787 23.66 -2.98 8.69
C ILE A 787 25.05 -3.07 8.06
N VAL A 788 25.12 -2.93 6.74
CA VAL A 788 26.34 -3.06 5.96
C VAL A 788 26.71 -1.70 5.37
N ALA A 789 27.79 -1.10 5.86
CA ALA A 789 28.41 0.04 5.20
C ALA A 789 29.15 -0.44 3.95
N THR A 790 28.41 -0.56 2.84
CA THR A 790 28.92 -1.06 1.56
C THR A 790 29.82 -0.03 0.88
N PRO A 791 30.85 -0.44 0.13
CA PRO A 791 31.79 0.51 -0.47
C PRO A 791 31.27 1.13 -1.76
N LYS A 792 31.97 2.19 -2.21
CA LYS A 792 31.80 2.79 -3.55
C LYS A 792 33.06 2.61 -4.39
N SER A 793 34.18 3.22 -4.00
CA SER A 793 35.47 3.08 -4.69
C SER A 793 36.02 1.65 -4.69
N LEU A 794 35.81 0.87 -3.62
CA LEU A 794 36.33 -0.51 -3.55
C LEU A 794 35.70 -1.45 -4.57
N LEU A 795 34.54 -1.10 -5.14
CA LEU A 795 33.88 -1.90 -6.17
C LEU A 795 34.76 -2.13 -7.41
N ARG A 796 35.77 -1.27 -7.63
CA ARG A 796 36.71 -1.36 -8.76
C ARG A 796 38.17 -1.21 -8.35
N HIS A 797 38.47 -1.25 -7.05
CA HIS A 797 39.83 -1.04 -6.56
C HIS A 797 40.68 -2.29 -6.80
N LYS A 798 41.85 -2.13 -7.43
CA LYS A 798 42.68 -3.27 -7.90
C LYS A 798 43.19 -4.18 -6.78
N GLU A 799 43.34 -3.65 -5.57
CA GLU A 799 43.73 -4.43 -4.39
C GLU A 799 42.53 -4.87 -3.53
N ALA A 800 41.31 -4.41 -3.84
CA ALA A 800 40.09 -4.86 -3.17
C ALA A 800 39.46 -6.04 -3.90
N VAL A 801 40.26 -7.10 -4.04
CA VAL A 801 39.92 -8.33 -4.75
C VAL A 801 40.13 -9.54 -3.83
N SER A 802 39.48 -10.66 -4.14
CA SER A 802 39.65 -11.93 -3.41
C SER A 802 39.88 -13.09 -4.35
N ASP A 803 40.66 -14.07 -3.92
CA ASP A 803 40.79 -15.33 -4.65
C ASP A 803 39.56 -16.21 -4.47
N LEU A 804 39.21 -16.98 -5.51
CA LEU A 804 38.07 -17.90 -5.46
C LEU A 804 38.19 -18.95 -4.33
N SER A 805 39.43 -19.28 -3.92
CA SER A 805 39.69 -20.17 -2.78
C SER A 805 39.28 -19.58 -1.43
N GLU A 806 39.27 -18.26 -1.28
CA GLU A 806 38.80 -17.60 -0.06
C GLU A 806 37.32 -17.90 0.17
N LEU A 807 36.50 -17.94 -0.89
CA LEU A 807 35.09 -18.30 -0.81
C LEU A 807 34.91 -19.81 -0.54
N ALA A 808 35.83 -20.63 -1.06
CA ALA A 808 35.72 -22.08 -0.98
C ALA A 808 36.18 -22.69 0.34
N LYS A 809 37.03 -21.98 1.09
CA LYS A 809 37.66 -22.47 2.32
C LYS A 809 37.60 -21.48 3.49
N GLY A 810 37.24 -20.24 3.21
CA GLY A 810 37.18 -19.17 4.19
C GLY A 810 35.85 -19.10 4.91
N SER A 811 35.73 -18.05 5.69
CA SER A 811 34.55 -17.66 6.44
C SER A 811 34.62 -16.16 6.72
N PHE A 812 33.51 -15.54 7.10
CA PHE A 812 33.51 -14.14 7.50
C PHE A 812 34.43 -13.93 8.71
N GLN A 813 35.41 -13.04 8.56
CA GLN A 813 36.36 -12.67 9.62
C GLN A 813 35.91 -11.35 10.26
N PRO A 814 35.48 -11.34 11.55
CA PRO A 814 35.13 -10.09 12.24
C PRO A 814 36.29 -9.10 12.39
N VAL A 815 37.52 -9.62 12.45
CA VAL A 815 38.77 -8.87 12.48
C VAL A 815 39.70 -9.51 11.46
N LEU A 816 40.23 -8.71 10.53
CA LEU A 816 41.27 -9.12 9.59
C LEU A 816 42.61 -8.52 10.04
N GLY A 817 43.59 -9.39 10.27
CA GLY A 817 44.95 -9.00 10.64
C GLY A 817 45.76 -8.41 9.49
N GLU A 818 47.07 -8.23 9.75
CA GLU A 818 48.04 -7.85 8.74
C GLU A 818 48.11 -8.91 7.61
N THR A 819 48.06 -8.44 6.36
CA THR A 819 48.08 -9.31 5.17
C THR A 819 49.40 -9.29 4.41
N ASP A 820 50.26 -8.30 4.68
CA ASP A 820 51.57 -8.22 4.05
C ASP A 820 52.57 -9.13 4.76
N GLY A 821 52.93 -10.24 4.10
CA GLY A 821 53.90 -11.21 4.62
C GLY A 821 55.31 -10.64 4.84
N GLY A 822 55.60 -9.42 4.38
CA GLY A 822 56.84 -8.70 4.67
C GLY A 822 56.92 -8.07 6.06
N ILE A 823 55.79 -7.97 6.78
CA ILE A 823 55.75 -7.37 8.13
C ILE A 823 56.07 -8.43 9.20
N ASP A 824 57.23 -8.29 9.82
CA ASP A 824 57.64 -9.13 10.95
C ASP A 824 56.94 -8.66 12.24
N ALA A 825 56.00 -9.47 12.73
CA ALA A 825 55.21 -9.16 13.93
C ALA A 825 56.07 -8.82 15.16
N LYS A 826 57.30 -9.35 15.27
CA LYS A 826 58.22 -9.02 16.37
C LYS A 826 58.83 -7.62 16.27
N LYS A 827 58.85 -7.03 15.08
CA LYS A 827 59.38 -5.66 14.85
C LYS A 827 58.30 -4.59 14.95
N VAL A 828 57.03 -4.99 15.00
CA VAL A 828 55.90 -4.08 15.08
C VAL A 828 55.92 -3.32 16.40
N LYS A 829 55.93 -1.99 16.32
CA LYS A 829 55.85 -1.06 17.45
C LYS A 829 54.50 -0.35 17.52
N ARG A 830 53.81 -0.26 16.38
CA ARG A 830 52.50 0.38 16.27
C ARG A 830 51.52 -0.52 15.54
N VAL A 831 50.32 -0.64 16.09
CA VAL A 831 49.17 -1.25 15.41
C VAL A 831 48.20 -0.15 14.99
N VAL A 832 47.93 -0.05 13.69
CA VAL A 832 46.91 0.83 13.14
C VAL A 832 45.64 0.00 12.94
N ALA A 833 44.61 0.27 13.75
CA ALA A 833 43.29 -0.33 13.63
C ALA A 833 42.38 0.60 12.82
N CYS A 834 41.67 0.04 11.84
CA CYS A 834 40.75 0.81 10.99
C CYS A 834 39.55 -0.03 10.56
N SER A 835 38.62 0.58 9.83
CA SER A 835 37.47 -0.11 9.24
C SER A 835 37.17 0.47 7.86
N GLY A 836 36.75 -0.37 6.92
CA GLY A 836 36.39 0.07 5.57
C GLY A 836 37.56 0.52 4.70
N ARG A 837 37.24 1.41 3.74
CA ARG A 837 38.13 1.75 2.61
C ARG A 837 39.47 2.39 2.99
N VAL A 838 39.53 3.09 4.14
CA VAL A 838 40.75 3.78 4.61
C VAL A 838 41.94 2.82 4.76
N TYR A 839 41.68 1.53 4.96
CA TYR A 839 42.70 0.48 4.96
C TYR A 839 43.62 0.54 3.73
N TYR A 840 43.05 0.71 2.54
CA TYR A 840 43.81 0.70 1.30
C TYR A 840 44.71 1.94 1.17
N ASP A 841 44.22 3.11 1.61
CA ASP A 841 45.01 4.34 1.67
C ASP A 841 46.18 4.20 2.67
N LEU A 842 45.94 3.55 3.81
CA LEU A 842 46.96 3.28 4.84
C LEU A 842 48.03 2.30 4.36
N VAL A 843 47.65 1.22 3.66
CA VAL A 843 48.58 0.24 3.10
C VAL A 843 49.46 0.88 2.03
N ALA A 844 48.88 1.66 1.13
CA ALA A 844 49.62 2.40 0.12
C ALA A 844 50.67 3.32 0.76
N HIS A 845 50.25 4.12 1.74
CA HIS A 845 51.16 5.02 2.46
C HIS A 845 52.25 4.27 3.23
N ARG A 846 51.94 3.16 3.91
CA ARG A 846 52.93 2.35 4.63
C ARG A 846 54.04 1.86 3.69
N ARG A 847 53.67 1.39 2.50
CA ARG A 847 54.63 0.90 1.49
C ARG A 847 55.52 2.03 0.98
N GLU A 848 54.95 3.21 0.71
CA GLU A 848 55.70 4.39 0.30
C GLU A 848 56.68 4.85 1.40
N ALA A 849 56.22 4.88 2.65
CA ALA A 849 57.02 5.27 3.81
C ALA A 849 58.01 4.19 4.27
N LYS A 850 57.91 2.96 3.73
CA LYS A 850 58.68 1.77 4.16
C LYS A 850 58.59 1.51 5.67
N ALA A 851 57.42 1.78 6.24
CA ALA A 851 57.15 1.67 7.67
C ALA A 851 56.89 0.19 8.08
N ASN A 852 57.97 -0.59 8.14
CA ASN A 852 57.92 -2.03 8.43
C ASN A 852 57.67 -2.36 9.91
N ASP A 853 57.64 -1.36 10.79
CA ASP A 853 57.32 -1.46 12.21
C ASP A 853 55.84 -1.14 12.52
N VAL A 854 55.00 -1.02 11.50
CA VAL A 854 53.57 -0.73 11.62
C VAL A 854 52.72 -1.85 11.00
N ALA A 855 51.91 -2.51 11.82
CA ALA A 855 50.88 -3.44 11.34
C ALA A 855 49.56 -2.70 11.15
N ILE A 856 48.78 -3.06 10.12
CA ILE A 856 47.46 -2.50 9.86
C ILE A 856 46.43 -3.62 9.97
N ILE A 857 45.47 -3.46 10.87
CA ILE A 857 44.38 -4.40 11.11
C ILE A 857 43.03 -3.76 10.77
N ARG A 858 42.08 -4.57 10.33
CA ARG A 858 40.71 -4.14 9.99
C ARG A 858 39.70 -4.75 10.94
N ILE A 859 38.79 -3.91 11.43
CA ILE A 859 37.62 -4.34 12.20
C ILE A 859 36.43 -4.36 11.25
N GLU A 860 36.13 -5.54 10.72
CA GLU A 860 35.09 -5.73 9.70
C GLU A 860 33.68 -5.75 10.33
N GLN A 861 33.57 -6.21 11.58
CA GLN A 861 32.35 -6.18 12.37
C GLN A 861 32.55 -5.27 13.59
N LEU A 862 31.84 -4.14 13.59
CA LEU A 862 31.87 -3.15 14.65
C LEU A 862 30.91 -3.52 15.79
N TYR A 863 29.72 -4.06 15.46
CA TYR A 863 28.76 -4.54 16.45
C TYR A 863 28.17 -5.91 16.07
N PRO A 864 28.02 -6.84 17.04
CA PRO A 864 28.69 -6.85 18.34
C PRO A 864 30.21 -6.90 18.19
N PHE A 865 30.96 -6.19 19.04
CA PHE A 865 32.42 -6.13 18.96
C PHE A 865 33.06 -7.50 19.25
N ALA A 866 33.96 -7.94 18.38
CA ALA A 866 34.55 -9.28 18.42
C ALA A 866 35.80 -9.34 19.31
N HIS A 867 35.61 -9.17 20.63
CA HIS A 867 36.71 -9.10 21.63
C HIS A 867 37.73 -10.24 21.49
N LYS A 868 37.27 -11.50 21.42
CA LYS A 868 38.17 -12.66 21.34
C LYS A 868 39.07 -12.63 20.10
N GLN A 869 38.51 -12.26 18.95
CA GLN A 869 39.24 -12.17 17.68
C GLN A 869 40.21 -10.98 17.69
N PHE A 870 39.77 -9.83 18.22
CA PHE A 870 40.62 -8.65 18.35
C PHE A 870 41.82 -8.91 19.27
N GLU A 871 41.59 -9.48 20.46
CA GLU A 871 42.66 -9.84 21.39
C GLU A 871 43.63 -10.87 20.80
N ALA A 872 43.10 -11.87 20.08
CA ALA A 872 43.93 -12.88 19.42
C ALA A 872 44.84 -12.26 18.36
N GLU A 873 44.36 -11.26 17.63
CA GLU A 873 45.17 -10.51 16.66
C GLU A 873 46.22 -9.63 17.37
N MET A 874 45.81 -8.88 18.39
CA MET A 874 46.73 -8.00 19.16
C MET A 874 47.87 -8.78 19.84
N LYS A 875 47.63 -10.04 20.25
CA LYS A 875 48.66 -10.92 20.83
C LYS A 875 49.83 -11.21 19.90
N LYS A 876 49.65 -11.11 18.58
CA LYS A 876 50.73 -11.34 17.60
C LYS A 876 51.82 -10.26 17.67
N TYR A 877 51.48 -9.04 18.09
CA TYR A 877 52.37 -7.87 18.08
C TYR A 877 52.86 -7.56 19.50
N GLU A 878 53.74 -8.42 20.04
CA GLU A 878 54.14 -8.34 21.45
C GLU A 878 54.86 -7.04 21.85
N ASN A 879 55.60 -6.46 20.91
CA ASN A 879 56.42 -5.25 21.11
C ASN A 879 55.67 -3.95 20.74
N ALA A 880 54.40 -4.03 20.40
CA ALA A 880 53.61 -2.86 20.07
C ALA A 880 53.37 -2.02 21.35
N THR A 881 53.77 -0.75 21.32
CA THR A 881 53.53 0.22 22.41
C THR A 881 52.43 1.21 22.07
N GLU A 882 52.02 1.28 20.80
CA GLU A 882 51.07 2.24 20.28
C GLU A 882 49.96 1.55 19.49
N VAL A 883 48.72 1.94 19.77
CA VAL A 883 47.54 1.57 19.00
C VAL A 883 46.92 2.85 18.47
N VAL A 884 46.67 2.92 17.16
CA VAL A 884 46.05 4.08 16.52
C VAL A 884 44.75 3.64 15.86
N TRP A 885 43.62 4.21 16.28
CA TRP A 885 42.39 4.09 15.50
C TRP A 885 42.41 5.10 14.37
N VAL A 886 42.18 4.62 13.16
CA VAL A 886 42.11 5.45 11.95
C VAL A 886 40.75 5.30 11.29
N GLN A 887 40.15 6.44 10.94
CA GLN A 887 38.89 6.51 10.22
C GLN A 887 38.88 7.69 9.24
N ASP A 888 38.13 7.55 8.15
CA ASP A 888 37.95 8.60 7.15
C ASP A 888 36.95 9.68 7.62
N GLU A 889 36.07 9.31 8.55
CA GLU A 889 34.99 10.11 9.12
C GLU A 889 35.51 11.20 10.07
N PRO A 890 34.77 12.32 10.23
CA PRO A 890 34.99 13.29 11.30
C PRO A 890 35.02 12.66 12.69
N GLN A 891 35.79 13.22 13.61
CA GLN A 891 35.96 12.67 14.97
C GLN A 891 34.64 12.48 15.75
N ASN A 892 33.63 13.30 15.47
CA ASN A 892 32.30 13.18 16.08
C ASN A 892 31.34 12.23 15.35
N GLN A 893 31.83 11.56 14.30
CA GLN A 893 31.12 10.62 13.45
C GLN A 893 31.95 9.34 13.35
N GLY A 894 31.48 8.36 12.57
CA GLY A 894 32.19 7.11 12.41
C GLY A 894 32.24 6.31 13.72
N PRO A 895 33.04 5.24 13.77
CA PRO A 895 33.02 4.34 14.91
C PRO A 895 33.75 4.85 16.15
N TRP A 896 34.53 5.93 16.08
CA TRP A 896 35.47 6.34 17.14
C TRP A 896 34.90 6.28 18.56
N PHE A 897 33.80 7.00 18.84
CA PHE A 897 33.22 7.03 20.19
C PHE A 897 32.63 5.69 20.65
N TYR A 898 32.27 4.82 19.71
CA TYR A 898 31.81 3.47 20.02
C TYR A 898 33.02 2.53 20.26
N VAL A 899 34.02 2.52 19.38
CA VAL A 899 35.13 1.55 19.47
C VAL A 899 36.16 1.87 20.54
N GLU A 900 36.28 3.12 20.99
CA GLU A 900 37.34 3.55 21.91
C GLU A 900 37.45 2.66 23.16
N HIS A 901 36.32 2.36 23.81
CA HIS A 901 36.31 1.54 25.02
C HIS A 901 36.65 0.07 24.74
N HIS A 902 36.15 -0.49 23.63
CA HIS A 902 36.48 -1.86 23.21
C HIS A 902 37.96 -2.03 22.86
N LEU A 903 38.57 -1.03 22.20
CA LEU A 903 40.00 -1.03 21.90
C LEU A 903 40.81 -1.01 23.19
N LYS A 904 40.47 -0.14 24.15
CA LYS A 904 41.15 -0.06 25.45
C LYS A 904 41.09 -1.38 26.22
N GLU A 905 39.96 -2.09 26.17
CA GLU A 905 39.80 -3.38 26.83
C GLU A 905 40.70 -4.47 26.21
N GLY A 906 40.91 -4.44 24.89
CA GLY A 906 41.81 -5.38 24.20
C GLY A 906 43.28 -4.97 24.17
N MET A 907 43.65 -3.82 24.73
CA MET A 907 45.02 -3.32 24.80
C MET A 907 45.77 -3.86 26.02
N LYS A 908 47.10 -3.91 25.92
CA LYS A 908 47.99 -4.26 27.04
C LYS A 908 48.26 -3.03 27.90
N GLU A 909 48.51 -3.26 29.20
CA GLU A 909 48.93 -2.22 30.13
C GLU A 909 50.14 -1.44 29.58
N GLY A 910 50.09 -0.11 29.69
CA GLY A 910 51.15 0.78 29.22
C GLY A 910 51.12 1.11 27.72
N GLN A 911 50.28 0.44 26.91
CA GLN A 911 50.05 0.85 25.52
C GLN A 911 49.30 2.18 25.46
N LYS A 912 49.57 2.95 24.40
CA LYS A 912 48.96 4.25 24.14
C LYS A 912 47.93 4.16 23.00
N LEU A 913 46.69 4.58 23.25
CA LEU A 913 45.65 4.69 22.24
C LEU A 913 45.61 6.10 21.70
N ALA A 914 45.73 6.27 20.39
CA ALA A 914 45.55 7.55 19.70
C ALA A 914 44.48 7.48 18.60
N TYR A 915 43.98 8.64 18.22
CA TYR A 915 43.04 8.83 17.12
C TYR A 915 43.73 9.52 15.94
N SER A 916 43.45 9.06 14.73
CA SER A 916 43.75 9.79 13.50
C SER A 916 42.55 9.76 12.54
N GLY A 917 42.04 10.93 12.18
CA GLY A 917 40.88 11.05 11.30
C GLY A 917 40.58 12.52 11.05
N ARG A 918 39.44 12.80 10.41
CA ARG A 918 39.05 14.18 10.13
C ARG A 918 38.68 14.92 11.44
N PRO A 919 38.88 16.24 11.51
CA PRO A 919 38.38 17.03 12.64
C PRO A 919 36.86 16.93 12.73
N ALA A 920 36.32 17.08 13.94
CA ALA A 920 34.87 17.10 14.14
C ALA A 920 34.19 18.15 13.25
N SER A 921 33.02 17.80 12.72
CA SER A 921 32.27 18.63 11.78
C SER A 921 30.76 18.39 11.95
N ALA A 922 29.97 19.46 11.77
CA ALA A 922 28.52 19.38 11.72
C ALA A 922 28.03 18.69 10.43
N SER A 923 28.68 19.00 9.31
CA SER A 923 28.42 18.36 8.02
C SER A 923 29.22 17.05 7.91
N PRO A 924 28.69 15.99 7.27
CA PRO A 924 29.41 14.72 7.17
C PRO A 924 30.76 14.82 6.47
N ALA A 925 30.84 15.56 5.37
CA ALA A 925 32.05 15.77 4.59
C ALA A 925 32.14 17.21 4.08
N VAL A 926 33.32 17.61 3.62
CA VAL A 926 33.50 18.91 2.95
C VAL A 926 32.99 18.87 1.51
N GLY A 927 32.42 19.98 1.02
CA GLY A 927 31.93 20.08 -0.37
C GLY A 927 33.02 20.32 -1.43
N TYR A 928 34.24 20.67 -1.03
CA TYR A 928 35.33 20.98 -1.96
C TYR A 928 36.35 19.85 -2.01
N TYR A 929 36.58 19.33 -3.22
CA TYR A 929 37.51 18.21 -3.46
C TYR A 929 38.94 18.50 -2.96
N ALA A 930 39.47 19.71 -3.18
CA ALA A 930 40.81 20.08 -2.71
C ALA A 930 40.95 20.00 -1.18
N LYS A 931 39.92 20.47 -0.44
CA LYS A 931 39.89 20.37 1.03
C LYS A 931 39.70 18.93 1.49
N HIS A 932 38.92 18.14 0.75
CA HIS A 932 38.77 16.72 1.03
C HIS A 932 40.12 16.00 0.96
N TYR A 933 40.90 16.26 -0.09
CA TYR A 933 42.23 15.68 -0.31
C TYR A 933 43.24 16.15 0.74
N GLU A 934 43.26 17.44 1.09
CA GLU A 934 44.10 17.98 2.17
C GLU A 934 43.84 17.23 3.49
N GLN A 935 42.57 17.05 3.85
CA GLN A 935 42.17 16.33 5.04
C GLN A 935 42.48 14.82 4.97
N GLN A 936 42.34 14.18 3.80
CA GLN A 936 42.73 12.77 3.60
C GLN A 936 44.23 12.60 3.79
N LYS A 937 45.04 13.49 3.22
CA LYS A 937 46.48 13.47 3.41
C LYS A 937 46.84 13.67 4.89
N ALA A 938 46.22 14.64 5.55
CA ALA A 938 46.50 14.94 6.96
C ALA A 938 46.15 13.78 7.92
N LEU A 939 45.04 13.07 7.69
CA LEU A 939 44.70 11.91 8.53
C LEU A 939 45.64 10.72 8.28
N ILE A 940 46.03 10.48 7.03
CA ILE A 940 46.97 9.39 6.71
C ILE A 940 48.35 9.69 7.29
N GLU A 941 48.88 10.90 7.11
CA GLU A 941 50.15 11.31 7.74
C GLU A 941 50.08 11.26 9.28
N GLY A 942 48.92 11.61 9.85
CA GLY A 942 48.66 11.52 11.28
C GLY A 942 48.76 10.10 11.83
N ALA A 943 48.32 9.09 11.08
CA ALA A 943 48.36 7.68 11.48
C ALA A 943 49.80 7.14 11.66
N PHE A 944 50.75 7.65 10.88
CA PHE A 944 52.17 7.26 10.92
C PHE A 944 53.06 8.29 11.65
N GLY A 945 52.51 9.46 12.02
CA GLY A 945 53.22 10.53 12.72
C GLY A 945 53.40 10.31 14.24
N ARG A 946 53.87 11.35 14.94
CA ARG A 946 54.01 11.36 16.40
C ARG A 946 52.65 11.49 17.08
N LEU A 947 52.38 10.69 18.12
CA LEU A 947 51.12 10.74 18.87
C LEU A 947 50.95 12.09 19.59
N LYS A 948 49.93 12.87 19.20
CA LYS A 948 49.64 14.20 19.78
C LYS A 948 48.53 14.18 20.85
N SER A 949 47.69 13.14 20.88
CA SER A 949 46.51 13.05 21.76
C SER A 949 46.24 11.59 22.13
N ALA A 950 47.14 11.00 22.94
CA ALA A 950 47.05 9.59 23.32
C ALA A 950 46.60 9.40 24.77
N SER A 951 45.73 8.43 25.00
CA SER A 951 45.38 7.94 26.34
C SER A 951 46.15 6.65 26.66
N ILE A 952 46.40 6.37 27.94
CA ILE A 952 47.15 5.19 28.40
C ILE A 952 46.14 4.12 28.84
N ALA A 953 46.34 2.87 28.40
CA ALA A 953 45.54 1.72 28.86
C ALA A 953 45.81 1.45 30.36
N LYS A 954 44.73 1.19 31.12
CA LYS A 954 44.80 0.89 32.57
C LYS A 954 45.17 -0.55 32.84
#